data_AF-A0A8J4D274-F1
#
_entry.id   AF-A0A8J4D274-F1
#
_cell.length_a   1.000
_cell.length_b   1.000
_cell.length_c   1.000
_cell.angle_alpha   90.00
_cell.angle_beta   90.00
_cell.angle_gamma   90.00
#
_symmetry.space_group_name_H-M   'P 1'
#
loop_
_entity.id
_entity.type
_entity.pdbx_description
1 polymer ?
#
loop_
_entity_poly.entity_id
_entity_poly.type
_entity_poly.pdbx_seq_one_letter_code
_entity_poly.pdbx_strand_id
1 'polypeptide(L)'
;MDHVPQLVLDGFLAPCLAHFCDLFSAAHRSRSIRAQSLAALTKLLTALTGFLKRAFPEDGIPASAAAGAHATVAGGGDALADMDMDCTAQYGRHGDAAVGPGPSSIRQQMQSLAAYPGMPLGADRMRQPQRFAGDLLRQLDGLFRNAAAVTRSGRKQRRKFEGADTADKNRHKKGRGSVSTTETAAAASGGKGVAAAAAALAAVTTPAAASAAGVGLSAASGAAAAGLLGAPTAMAAALAAASDARASALRLVSLLMDCWLECNPTQLAIAPDLEQATALAMIAAACNSLIERLLLPRQAAVGGAGQQHGVWQQGPPPSAEQRLALTQQLHDLAARRVAAHFPAVLPPVKPPPAVVEALVRLNLQCAELLGRFLPLLADSRSHHQPHNFMPAGSGASGSVTLWWVPALVSYYVGALEQGLLLPPAAKTLSDASSAAATAAQGMSAAAADALLMAVSVALGQLDDMAAARLMAAVANFAARQSPRSGARLACIRMQHSLLLAAVGGRVSLAEGAVASWLEPLPKLLWEVGGGSPEIAAAALLLLLDAARFAAPGSSASEFLSSTLQPQLAPLFAVQLPPKAAKAAWAKYTSALAAASPLSGPEPGSAPGSVSSAGSDEVMVLLPGAVSKLPEPVARLAVDLIYHTGALGGPLLKPLAAALSSAALPCSVCLRLLDVVMARLRDAPDPALAASWLLTLLFGPQHGQRVLSPDGADLTASWDRQRALVDTALMGLGRLGGIAPLLMVLAPQLAALPLAEVVTAGARGARLQRYSLVRLCALALGEAAGGDRLPAGLMEIVPAAAAICGVEAGVAVAFAEAGSNGPAAVLPHSTTFGPVAQLLAERPALAMAVIRHLLALIRQAAQEQPHPHQAAPACATLGYLPLHISALAALQLAQTLVKLQPVRLALAASVADRECLVGLVKELSGATRNLPVAAAGTTGSDHAAACGLESQRLLQTVGDLYGNAAAS
;
A
#
# COMPACT_ATOMS: atom_id res chain seq x y z
N MET A 1 -10.91 -6.29 -27.29
CA MET A 1 -10.97 -6.51 -28.76
C MET A 1 -9.55 -6.58 -29.36
N ASP A 2 -8.60 -7.19 -28.66
CA ASP A 2 -7.26 -6.59 -28.57
C ASP A 2 -6.22 -7.25 -29.50
N HIS A 3 -6.68 -8.20 -30.31
CA HIS A 3 -5.88 -8.89 -31.32
C HIS A 3 -5.86 -8.20 -32.69
N VAL A 4 -6.68 -7.16 -32.92
CA VAL A 4 -6.68 -6.43 -34.21
C VAL A 4 -5.37 -5.65 -34.44
N PRO A 5 -4.79 -4.94 -33.44
CA PRO A 5 -3.41 -4.45 -33.54
C PRO A 5 -2.39 -5.58 -33.77
N GLN A 6 -2.70 -6.79 -33.27
CA GLN A 6 -1.83 -7.96 -33.32
C GLN A 6 -1.79 -8.68 -34.68
N LEU A 7 -2.57 -8.28 -35.69
CA LEU A 7 -2.34 -8.70 -37.09
C LEU A 7 -1.65 -7.63 -37.94
N VAL A 8 -1.90 -6.35 -37.64
CA VAL A 8 -1.40 -5.24 -38.48
C VAL A 8 0.11 -5.11 -38.38
N LEU A 9 0.70 -5.32 -37.21
CA LEU A 9 2.15 -5.14 -37.03
C LEU A 9 3.00 -6.31 -37.53
N ASP A 10 2.48 -7.54 -37.62
CA ASP A 10 3.20 -8.64 -38.30
C ASP A 10 3.29 -8.34 -39.81
N GLY A 11 2.16 -8.03 -40.45
CA GLY A 11 2.08 -7.87 -41.91
C GLY A 11 2.63 -6.54 -42.45
N PHE A 12 2.51 -5.44 -41.70
CA PHE A 12 2.77 -4.09 -42.23
C PHE A 12 3.98 -3.38 -41.60
N LEU A 13 4.58 -3.87 -40.51
CA LEU A 13 5.72 -3.19 -39.88
C LEU A 13 6.94 -3.11 -40.79
N ALA A 14 7.41 -4.25 -41.34
CA ALA A 14 8.59 -4.27 -42.19
C ALA A 14 8.37 -3.49 -43.51
N PRO A 15 7.25 -3.62 -44.24
CA PRO A 15 6.92 -2.76 -45.38
C PRO A 15 6.88 -1.26 -45.05
N CYS A 16 6.30 -0.85 -43.91
CA CYS A 16 6.29 0.55 -43.50
C CYS A 16 7.71 1.08 -43.18
N LEU A 17 8.54 0.29 -42.49
CA LEU A 17 9.93 0.66 -42.22
C LEU A 17 10.77 0.73 -43.50
N ALA A 18 10.55 -0.17 -44.46
CA ALA A 18 11.17 -0.11 -45.79
C ALA A 18 10.74 1.15 -46.56
N HIS A 19 9.45 1.49 -46.54
CA HIS A 19 8.96 2.75 -47.14
C HIS A 19 9.60 3.98 -46.49
N PHE A 20 9.77 4.01 -45.16
CA PHE A 20 10.52 5.07 -44.50
C PHE A 20 12.01 5.06 -44.91
N CYS A 21 12.67 3.91 -45.08
CA CYS A 21 14.04 3.86 -45.62
C CYS A 21 14.16 4.50 -47.00
N ASP A 22 13.15 4.37 -47.85
CA ASP A 22 13.18 4.97 -49.20
C ASP A 22 12.87 6.47 -49.14
N LEU A 23 11.93 6.93 -48.31
CA LEU A 23 11.69 8.36 -48.04
C LEU A 23 12.90 9.06 -47.41
N PHE A 24 13.62 8.38 -46.51
CA PHE A 24 14.88 8.85 -45.92
C PHE A 24 16.11 8.50 -46.79
N SER A 25 15.96 8.02 -48.03
CA SER A 25 17.10 7.82 -48.94
C SER A 25 17.59 9.14 -49.54
N ALA A 26 18.87 9.20 -49.90
CA ALA A 26 19.46 10.34 -50.63
C ALA A 26 18.95 10.51 -52.08
N ALA A 27 18.10 9.59 -52.56
CA ALA A 27 17.43 9.71 -53.86
C ALA A 27 16.08 10.46 -53.76
N HIS A 28 15.37 10.31 -52.64
CA HIS A 28 14.10 11.02 -52.38
C HIS A 28 14.29 12.32 -51.57
N ARG A 29 15.34 12.41 -50.73
CA ARG A 29 15.79 13.68 -50.15
C ARG A 29 16.44 14.53 -51.25
N SER A 30 15.98 15.76 -51.42
CA SER A 30 16.63 16.75 -52.28
C SER A 30 18.09 16.95 -51.86
N ARG A 31 19.00 17.21 -52.84
CA ARG A 31 20.47 17.16 -52.68
C ARG A 31 21.12 18.05 -51.59
N SER A 32 20.34 18.82 -50.82
CA SER A 32 20.76 19.43 -49.57
C SER A 32 19.55 19.60 -48.65
N ILE A 33 19.76 19.48 -47.33
CA ILE A 33 18.72 19.74 -46.32
C ILE A 33 18.59 21.25 -45.97
N ARG A 34 19.51 22.11 -46.43
CA ARG A 34 19.58 23.52 -46.02
C ARG A 34 18.32 24.34 -46.34
N ALA A 35 17.85 25.08 -45.33
CA ALA A 35 16.69 25.97 -45.34
C ALA A 35 15.32 25.33 -45.62
N GLN A 36 14.95 25.04 -46.87
CA GLN A 36 13.56 24.68 -47.21
C GLN A 36 13.15 23.24 -46.81
N SER A 37 14.10 22.43 -46.37
CA SER A 37 13.94 20.98 -46.19
C SER A 37 13.95 20.51 -44.73
N LEU A 38 14.27 21.36 -43.75
CA LEU A 38 14.14 21.02 -42.32
C LEU A 38 12.67 20.82 -41.94
N ALA A 39 11.76 21.69 -42.40
CA ALA A 39 10.32 21.49 -42.24
C ALA A 39 9.79 20.20 -42.91
N ALA A 40 10.37 19.77 -44.03
CA ALA A 40 10.01 18.51 -44.70
C ALA A 40 10.53 17.28 -43.92
N LEU A 41 11.79 17.31 -43.49
CA LEU A 41 12.39 16.31 -42.62
C LEU A 41 11.62 16.17 -41.30
N THR A 42 11.23 17.29 -40.69
CA THR A 42 10.42 17.38 -39.47
C THR A 42 9.07 16.70 -39.64
N LYS A 43 8.39 16.88 -40.78
CA LYS A 43 7.14 16.17 -41.10
C LYS A 43 7.36 14.66 -41.24
N LEU A 44 8.42 14.22 -41.92
CA LEU A 44 8.77 12.79 -42.05
C LEU A 44 9.11 12.15 -40.70
N LEU A 45 9.87 12.84 -39.86
CA LEU A 45 10.20 12.40 -38.49
C LEU A 45 8.97 12.37 -37.58
N THR A 46 8.05 13.33 -37.72
CA THR A 46 6.76 13.31 -37.01
C THR A 46 5.89 12.13 -37.45
N ALA A 47 5.88 11.81 -38.75
CA ALA A 47 5.16 10.64 -39.28
C ALA A 47 5.80 9.33 -38.80
N LEU A 48 7.13 9.22 -38.80
CA LEU A 48 7.86 8.04 -38.31
C LEU A 48 7.66 7.84 -36.80
N THR A 49 7.88 8.87 -35.98
CA THR A 49 7.69 8.78 -34.52
C THR A 49 6.22 8.53 -34.14
N GLY A 50 5.27 9.15 -34.86
CA GLY A 50 3.84 8.88 -34.72
C GLY A 50 3.43 7.46 -35.14
N PHE A 51 4.09 6.89 -36.15
CA PHE A 51 3.95 5.47 -36.51
C PHE A 51 4.54 4.56 -35.42
N LEU A 52 5.77 4.81 -34.97
CA LEU A 52 6.44 4.01 -33.94
C LEU A 52 5.69 4.03 -32.60
N LYS A 53 5.10 5.16 -32.17
CA LYS A 53 4.27 5.23 -30.96
C LYS A 53 2.92 4.50 -31.08
N ARG A 54 2.39 4.32 -32.30
CA ARG A 54 1.20 3.49 -32.55
C ARG A 54 1.54 2.01 -32.70
N ALA A 55 2.73 1.71 -33.21
CA ALA A 55 3.28 0.36 -33.33
C ALA A 55 3.69 -0.23 -31.98
N PHE A 56 4.26 0.61 -31.11
CA PHE A 56 4.77 0.25 -29.80
C PHE A 56 4.19 1.21 -28.76
N PRO A 57 2.92 1.00 -28.33
CA PRO A 57 2.35 1.75 -27.23
C PRO A 57 3.25 1.67 -25.98
N GLU A 58 3.15 2.68 -25.12
CA GLU A 58 3.93 2.75 -23.88
C GLU A 58 3.22 1.93 -22.80
N ASP A 59 3.54 0.63 -22.78
CA ASP A 59 3.01 -0.39 -21.86
C ASP A 59 3.43 -0.08 -20.39
N GLY A 60 2.74 0.84 -19.71
CA GLY A 60 3.06 1.13 -18.30
C GLY A 60 2.27 2.20 -17.55
N ILE A 61 1.63 3.17 -18.22
CA ILE A 61 0.91 4.26 -17.52
C ILE A 61 -0.59 4.20 -17.84
N PRO A 62 -1.48 3.90 -16.86
CA PRO A 62 -2.92 3.99 -17.08
C PRO A 62 -3.30 5.46 -17.28
N ALA A 63 -4.01 5.77 -18.37
CA ALA A 63 -4.29 7.14 -18.83
C ALA A 63 -5.13 8.01 -17.86
N SER A 64 -5.60 7.44 -16.74
CA SER A 64 -6.42 8.09 -15.71
C SER A 64 -5.76 9.31 -15.04
N ALA A 65 -4.44 9.48 -15.14
CA ALA A 65 -3.69 10.57 -14.49
C ALA A 65 -3.46 11.81 -15.38
N ALA A 66 -3.62 11.69 -16.70
CA ALA A 66 -3.12 12.71 -17.65
C ALA A 66 -4.15 13.79 -18.06
N ALA A 67 -5.43 13.61 -17.73
CA ALA A 67 -6.52 14.42 -18.30
C ALA A 67 -6.68 15.84 -17.72
N GLY A 68 -5.95 16.21 -16.66
CA GLY A 68 -6.20 17.45 -15.89
C GLY A 68 -5.37 18.69 -16.26
N ALA A 69 -4.40 18.59 -17.18
CA ALA A 69 -3.31 19.58 -17.27
C ALA A 69 -3.48 20.74 -18.27
N HIS A 70 -4.58 20.80 -19.03
CA HIS A 70 -4.83 21.87 -20.01
C HIS A 70 -6.26 22.44 -19.92
N ALA A 71 -6.52 23.20 -18.85
CA ALA A 71 -7.65 24.14 -18.76
C ALA A 71 -7.11 25.52 -18.35
N THR A 72 -7.60 26.58 -19.00
CA THR A 72 -7.12 27.96 -18.78
C THR A 72 -7.66 28.57 -17.49
N VAL A 73 -6.80 29.22 -16.71
CA VAL A 73 -7.16 29.90 -15.46
C VAL A 73 -7.99 31.15 -15.73
N ALA A 74 -9.20 31.21 -15.17
CA ALA A 74 -10.00 32.44 -15.06
C ALA A 74 -11.04 32.32 -13.91
N GLY A 75 -11.02 33.28 -12.97
CA GLY A 75 -12.11 33.53 -12.01
C GLY A 75 -12.18 32.59 -10.80
N GLY A 76 -12.02 33.16 -9.60
CA GLY A 76 -12.06 32.46 -8.30
C GLY A 76 -13.46 32.15 -7.75
N GLY A 77 -13.51 31.84 -6.44
CA GLY A 77 -14.73 31.60 -5.68
C GLY A 77 -14.51 30.65 -4.50
N ASP A 78 -14.93 31.06 -3.30
CA ASP A 78 -15.02 30.19 -2.12
C ASP A 78 -16.20 29.22 -2.23
N ALA A 79 -16.00 27.97 -1.79
CA ALA A 79 -17.08 27.11 -1.30
C ALA A 79 -16.50 25.96 -0.45
N LEU A 80 -16.98 25.81 0.78
CA LEU A 80 -16.91 24.54 1.50
C LEU A 80 -18.18 23.73 1.22
N ALA A 81 -17.99 22.44 0.94
CA ALA A 81 -18.93 21.37 1.25
C ALA A 81 -18.04 20.16 1.60
N ASP A 82 -18.05 19.58 2.80
CA ASP A 82 -19.18 19.13 3.62
C ASP A 82 -19.90 17.93 2.97
N MET A 83 -19.52 16.75 3.46
CA MET A 83 -20.06 15.45 3.10
C MET A 83 -19.94 14.52 4.30
N ASP A 84 -20.92 14.59 5.20
CA ASP A 84 -21.15 13.51 6.16
C ASP A 84 -21.45 12.21 5.39
N MET A 85 -20.83 11.11 5.83
CA MET A 85 -21.05 9.79 5.25
C MET A 85 -21.53 8.82 6.33
N ASP A 86 -22.84 8.82 6.57
CA ASP A 86 -23.52 7.88 7.46
C ASP A 86 -23.25 6.42 7.05
N CYS A 87 -22.37 5.75 7.79
CA CYS A 87 -22.01 4.35 7.56
C CYS A 87 -22.70 3.44 8.59
N THR A 88 -24.02 3.30 8.51
CA THR A 88 -24.76 2.27 9.25
C THR A 88 -25.63 1.38 8.34
N ALA A 89 -25.55 0.08 8.60
CA ALA A 89 -26.50 -0.98 8.22
C ALA A 89 -26.99 -1.07 6.75
N GLN A 90 -26.19 -1.67 5.85
CA GLN A 90 -26.78 -2.50 4.78
C GLN A 90 -25.86 -3.65 4.27
N TYR A 91 -25.94 -4.81 4.92
CA TYR A 91 -25.58 -6.10 4.31
C TYR A 91 -26.42 -7.23 4.92
N GLY A 92 -27.37 -7.77 4.15
CA GLY A 92 -28.24 -8.85 4.62
C GLY A 92 -28.96 -9.59 3.50
N ARG A 93 -28.82 -10.93 3.51
CA ARG A 93 -29.62 -11.95 2.81
C ARG A 93 -29.82 -11.83 1.29
N HIS A 94 -29.16 -12.74 0.56
CA HIS A 94 -29.81 -13.89 -0.07
C HIS A 94 -28.74 -15.00 -0.27
N GLY A 95 -29.01 -16.30 -0.09
CA GLY A 95 -30.24 -16.95 0.39
C GLY A 95 -29.98 -18.42 0.77
N ASP A 96 -30.95 -19.07 1.39
CA ASP A 96 -30.85 -20.44 1.91
C ASP A 96 -31.03 -21.54 0.84
N ALA A 97 -30.34 -22.69 0.99
CA ALA A 97 -30.87 -24.05 0.72
C ALA A 97 -29.83 -25.17 0.93
N ALA A 98 -29.86 -25.83 2.11
CA ALA A 98 -29.63 -27.29 2.32
C ALA A 98 -29.37 -27.58 3.81
N VAL A 99 -30.10 -28.54 4.40
CA VAL A 99 -29.94 -28.97 5.80
C VAL A 99 -29.32 -30.37 5.86
N GLY A 100 -28.30 -30.54 6.70
CA GLY A 100 -27.66 -31.83 7.00
C GLY A 100 -26.94 -31.78 8.37
N PRO A 101 -26.96 -32.84 9.20
CA PRO A 101 -26.63 -32.74 10.63
C PRO A 101 -25.21 -33.21 11.03
N GLY A 102 -24.75 -32.77 12.21
CA GLY A 102 -23.81 -33.50 13.07
C GLY A 102 -22.33 -33.03 13.07
N PRO A 103 -21.80 -32.53 14.21
CA PRO A 103 -20.39 -32.11 14.31
C PRO A 103 -19.51 -33.05 15.15
N SER A 104 -18.58 -33.79 14.52
CA SER A 104 -17.59 -34.63 15.26
C SER A 104 -16.31 -34.99 14.48
N SER A 105 -15.36 -34.05 14.34
CA SER A 105 -14.00 -34.39 13.85
C SER A 105 -12.87 -33.45 14.32
N ILE A 106 -13.14 -32.15 14.42
CA ILE A 106 -12.11 -31.09 14.58
C ILE A 106 -11.21 -31.27 15.83
N ARG A 107 -11.67 -31.92 16.90
CA ARG A 107 -10.86 -32.12 18.13
C ARG A 107 -9.75 -33.17 18.00
N GLN A 108 -9.86 -34.18 17.14
CA GLN A 108 -8.82 -35.22 17.01
C GLN A 108 -7.61 -34.76 16.18
N GLN A 109 -7.80 -33.83 15.24
CA GLN A 109 -6.75 -33.44 14.30
C GLN A 109 -5.68 -32.48 14.90
N MET A 110 -5.86 -32.03 16.15
CA MET A 110 -4.86 -31.22 16.88
C MET A 110 -3.99 -31.99 17.87
N GLN A 111 -4.28 -33.27 18.16
CA GLN A 111 -3.52 -34.04 19.16
C GLN A 111 -2.28 -34.75 18.60
N SER A 112 -2.11 -34.83 17.27
CA SER A 112 -1.03 -35.60 16.62
C SER A 112 0.28 -34.84 16.36
N LEU A 113 0.50 -33.68 16.99
CA LEU A 113 1.71 -32.85 16.80
C LEU A 113 2.46 -32.52 18.11
N ALA A 114 1.97 -32.96 19.27
CA ALA A 114 2.56 -32.65 20.57
C ALA A 114 3.54 -33.74 21.06
N ALA A 115 4.60 -34.02 20.31
CA ALA A 115 5.49 -35.17 20.58
C ALA A 115 7.00 -34.99 20.25
N TYR A 116 7.56 -33.77 20.37
CA TYR A 116 9.02 -33.57 20.33
C TYR A 116 9.49 -32.48 21.33
N PRO A 117 10.26 -32.84 22.38
CA PRO A 117 10.84 -31.88 23.31
C PRO A 117 12.24 -31.42 22.88
N GLY A 118 12.47 -30.10 22.92
CA GLY A 118 13.80 -29.50 23.15
C GLY A 118 14.82 -29.52 22.01
N MET A 119 14.82 -28.46 21.18
CA MET A 119 16.05 -27.90 20.61
C MET A 119 16.01 -26.36 20.58
N PRO A 120 17.13 -25.66 20.89
CA PRO A 120 17.18 -24.20 20.89
C PRO A 120 17.34 -23.65 19.46
N LEU A 121 16.28 -23.06 18.92
CA LEU A 121 16.29 -22.39 17.61
C LEU A 121 17.04 -21.04 17.65
N GLY A 122 18.37 -21.10 17.63
CA GLY A 122 19.27 -19.95 17.79
C GLY A 122 20.30 -19.73 16.67
N ALA A 123 20.16 -20.36 15.50
CA ALA A 123 21.17 -20.27 14.42
C ALA A 123 20.66 -20.23 12.96
N ASP A 124 19.43 -20.70 12.66
CA ASP A 124 18.99 -21.04 11.29
C ASP A 124 18.61 -19.87 10.35
N ARG A 125 19.23 -18.69 10.49
CA ARG A 125 19.09 -17.60 9.51
C ARG A 125 20.09 -17.67 8.34
N MET A 126 21.06 -18.58 8.36
CA MET A 126 22.22 -18.56 7.44
C MET A 126 22.22 -19.59 6.29
N ARG A 127 21.23 -20.50 6.18
CA ARG A 127 21.19 -21.51 5.09
C ARG A 127 19.78 -21.93 4.61
N GLN A 128 19.19 -21.16 3.69
CA GLN A 128 18.49 -21.63 2.47
C GLN A 128 17.55 -20.58 1.84
N PRO A 129 17.81 -20.13 0.59
CA PRO A 129 16.78 -19.58 -0.28
C PRO A 129 16.32 -20.56 -1.38
N GLN A 130 17.13 -21.56 -1.74
CA GLN A 130 16.91 -22.35 -2.98
C GLN A 130 15.86 -23.47 -2.88
N ARG A 131 15.60 -24.06 -1.70
CA ARG A 131 14.64 -25.19 -1.62
C ARG A 131 13.17 -24.74 -1.71
N PHE A 132 12.80 -23.63 -1.07
CA PHE A 132 11.42 -23.12 -1.06
C PHE A 132 10.89 -22.79 -2.47
N ALA A 133 11.73 -22.33 -3.38
CA ALA A 133 11.31 -22.03 -4.76
C ALA A 133 10.78 -23.29 -5.48
N GLY A 134 11.42 -24.45 -5.31
CA GLY A 134 11.01 -25.69 -5.96
C GLY A 134 9.65 -26.21 -5.49
N ASP A 135 9.40 -26.16 -4.17
CA ASP A 135 8.14 -26.66 -3.61
C ASP A 135 6.98 -25.66 -3.76
N LEU A 136 7.25 -24.35 -3.76
CA LEU A 136 6.25 -23.33 -4.10
C LEU A 136 5.84 -23.41 -5.58
N LEU A 137 6.79 -23.66 -6.50
CA LEU A 137 6.47 -23.93 -7.91
C LEU A 137 5.63 -25.21 -8.08
N ARG A 138 5.93 -26.29 -7.34
CA ARG A 138 5.12 -27.52 -7.34
C ARG A 138 3.69 -27.29 -6.82
N GLN A 139 3.52 -26.47 -5.77
CA GLN A 139 2.20 -26.13 -5.23
C GLN A 139 1.39 -25.30 -6.24
N LEU A 140 2.01 -24.30 -6.88
CA LEU A 140 1.38 -23.53 -7.96
C LEU A 140 0.98 -24.42 -9.14
N ASP A 141 1.85 -25.32 -9.58
CA ASP A 141 1.58 -26.23 -10.70
C ASP A 141 0.40 -27.19 -10.38
N GLY A 142 0.28 -27.63 -9.12
CA GLY A 142 -0.91 -28.34 -8.63
C GLY A 142 -2.19 -27.50 -8.69
N LEU A 143 -2.14 -26.23 -8.26
CA LEU A 143 -3.26 -25.30 -8.31
C LEU A 143 -3.70 -25.00 -9.76
N PHE A 144 -2.74 -24.80 -10.69
CA PHE A 144 -3.04 -24.58 -12.10
C PHE A 144 -3.66 -25.82 -12.77
N ARG A 145 -3.18 -27.04 -12.46
CA ARG A 145 -3.82 -28.28 -12.94
C ARG A 145 -5.26 -28.41 -12.43
N ASN A 146 -5.53 -28.06 -11.18
CA ASN A 146 -6.87 -28.07 -10.61
C ASN A 146 -7.79 -27.02 -11.26
N ALA A 147 -7.32 -25.79 -11.49
CA ALA A 147 -8.06 -24.76 -12.22
C ALA A 147 -8.33 -25.16 -13.69
N ALA A 148 -7.37 -25.83 -14.33
CA ALA A 148 -7.50 -26.39 -15.68
C ALA A 148 -8.46 -27.59 -15.77
N ALA A 149 -8.79 -28.24 -14.64
CA ALA A 149 -9.84 -29.25 -14.56
C ALA A 149 -11.23 -28.62 -14.38
N VAL A 150 -11.36 -27.65 -13.46
CA VAL A 150 -12.63 -26.92 -13.20
C VAL A 150 -13.12 -26.16 -14.44
N THR A 151 -12.21 -25.59 -15.23
CA THR A 151 -12.57 -24.90 -16.49
C THR A 151 -13.00 -25.85 -17.62
N ARG A 152 -12.76 -27.17 -17.51
CA ARG A 152 -13.23 -28.17 -18.50
C ARG A 152 -14.62 -28.72 -18.20
N SER A 153 -15.06 -28.75 -16.93
CA SER A 153 -16.37 -29.29 -16.56
C SER A 153 -17.54 -28.35 -16.89
N GLY A 154 -17.34 -27.03 -16.88
CA GLY A 154 -18.40 -26.04 -17.08
C GLY A 154 -19.01 -25.96 -18.50
N ARG A 155 -18.48 -26.67 -19.50
CA ARG A 155 -18.79 -26.44 -20.92
C ARG A 155 -19.94 -27.28 -21.49
N LYS A 156 -21.05 -27.47 -20.75
CA LYS A 156 -22.15 -28.34 -21.21
C LYS A 156 -23.61 -27.95 -20.87
N GLN A 157 -23.92 -26.69 -20.61
CA GLN A 157 -25.33 -26.23 -20.53
C GLN A 157 -25.54 -24.77 -21.00
N ARG A 158 -26.00 -24.58 -22.25
CA ARG A 158 -26.77 -23.39 -22.67
C ARG A 158 -27.50 -23.65 -23.99
N ARG A 159 -28.84 -23.68 -23.97
CA ARG A 159 -29.74 -23.67 -25.14
C ARG A 159 -31.09 -23.08 -24.72
N LYS A 160 -31.80 -22.47 -25.67
CA LYS A 160 -33.10 -21.76 -25.55
C LYS A 160 -33.14 -20.58 -24.57
N PHE A 161 -33.30 -19.39 -25.13
CA PHE A 161 -34.56 -18.64 -25.03
C PHE A 161 -34.74 -17.79 -26.29
N GLU A 162 -35.99 -17.52 -26.68
CA GLU A 162 -36.39 -16.74 -27.87
C GLU A 162 -37.54 -15.78 -27.51
N GLY A 163 -37.74 -14.73 -28.32
CA GLY A 163 -38.65 -13.59 -28.09
C GLY A 163 -37.87 -12.26 -28.21
N ALA A 164 -38.21 -11.27 -29.05
CA ALA A 164 -39.50 -10.68 -29.42
C ALA A 164 -40.19 -10.00 -28.22
N ASP A 165 -40.54 -8.71 -28.23
CA ASP A 165 -40.40 -7.63 -29.24
C ASP A 165 -40.27 -6.26 -28.49
N THR A 166 -40.29 -5.03 -29.03
CA THR A 166 -40.83 -4.43 -30.27
C THR A 166 -39.88 -3.38 -30.90
N ALA A 167 -40.37 -2.65 -31.92
CA ALA A 167 -39.76 -1.42 -32.45
C ALA A 167 -40.59 -0.15 -32.16
N ASP A 168 -39.98 1.05 -32.23
CA ASP A 168 -40.69 2.29 -32.58
C ASP A 168 -39.75 3.32 -33.28
N LYS A 169 -40.31 4.37 -33.90
CA LYS A 169 -39.62 5.40 -34.71
C LYS A 169 -40.25 6.78 -34.50
N ASN A 170 -39.44 7.85 -34.35
CA ASN A 170 -39.66 9.21 -34.91
C ASN A 170 -38.50 10.17 -34.47
N ARG A 171 -37.85 10.98 -35.34
CA ARG A 171 -38.21 12.33 -35.86
C ARG A 171 -38.33 13.42 -34.77
N HIS A 172 -37.70 14.61 -34.82
CA HIS A 172 -36.83 15.31 -35.83
C HIS A 172 -35.65 16.10 -35.13
N LYS A 173 -35.28 17.42 -35.22
CA LYS A 173 -35.78 18.63 -35.93
C LYS A 173 -34.82 19.88 -36.03
N LYS A 174 -33.76 19.82 -36.87
CA LYS A 174 -33.01 20.97 -37.51
C LYS A 174 -32.15 21.93 -36.64
N GLY A 175 -31.02 22.38 -37.23
CA GLY A 175 -30.24 23.59 -36.86
C GLY A 175 -28.76 23.45 -37.24
N ARG A 176 -28.29 23.70 -38.47
CA ARG A 176 -28.12 24.99 -39.21
C ARG A 176 -27.06 25.92 -38.58
N GLY A 177 -25.83 25.84 -39.09
CA GLY A 177 -24.71 26.72 -38.75
C GLY A 177 -23.56 26.56 -39.75
N SER A 178 -23.56 27.37 -40.81
CA SER A 178 -22.60 27.29 -41.91
C SER A 178 -21.71 28.52 -41.96
N VAL A 179 -20.40 28.34 -42.00
CA VAL A 179 -19.42 29.38 -42.36
C VAL A 179 -18.57 28.83 -43.51
N SER A 180 -18.31 29.68 -44.51
CA SER A 180 -17.55 29.36 -45.71
C SER A 180 -16.38 30.32 -45.85
N THR A 181 -15.19 29.79 -46.07
CA THR A 181 -14.05 30.52 -46.62
C THR A 181 -13.53 29.74 -47.83
N THR A 182 -13.76 30.30 -49.01
CA THR A 182 -13.21 29.82 -50.27
C THR A 182 -11.83 30.44 -50.51
N GLU A 183 -10.86 29.66 -50.97
CA GLU A 183 -9.93 30.18 -51.99
C GLU A 183 -9.23 29.09 -52.82
N THR A 184 -9.05 29.43 -54.10
CA THR A 184 -8.17 28.87 -55.16
C THR A 184 -7.74 27.39 -55.13
N ALA A 185 -8.13 26.67 -56.18
CA ALA A 185 -7.51 25.40 -56.59
C ALA A 185 -6.36 25.62 -57.59
N ALA A 186 -5.38 24.71 -57.60
CA ALA A 186 -4.34 24.58 -58.63
C ALA A 186 -4.04 23.09 -58.91
N ALA A 187 -3.46 22.79 -60.09
CA ALA A 187 -3.30 21.44 -60.66
C ALA A 187 -2.68 20.40 -59.69
N ALA A 188 -3.11 19.14 -59.60
CA ALA A 188 -3.55 18.16 -60.61
C ALA A 188 -2.43 17.42 -61.38
N SER A 189 -1.78 16.45 -60.72
CA SER A 189 -1.38 15.16 -61.32
C SER A 189 -0.99 14.15 -60.21
N GLY A 190 -1.13 12.83 -60.47
CA GLY A 190 -0.71 11.79 -59.49
C GLY A 190 -1.56 10.51 -59.40
N GLY A 191 -2.75 10.48 -60.01
CA GLY A 191 -3.74 9.40 -59.87
C GLY A 191 -3.43 8.05 -60.56
N LYS A 192 -2.21 7.51 -60.47
CA LYS A 192 -1.83 6.20 -61.06
C LYS A 192 -1.18 5.19 -60.10
N GLY A 193 -0.69 5.60 -58.92
CA GLY A 193 -0.02 4.68 -57.99
C GLY A 193 -0.94 3.65 -57.32
N VAL A 194 -2.17 4.04 -56.94
CA VAL A 194 -3.06 3.24 -56.07
C VAL A 194 -3.53 1.94 -56.74
N ALA A 195 -3.83 1.96 -58.04
CA ALA A 195 -4.25 0.76 -58.77
C ALA A 195 -3.11 -0.27 -58.93
N ALA A 196 -1.88 0.19 -59.17
CA ALA A 196 -0.71 -0.68 -59.24
C ALA A 196 -0.38 -1.30 -57.86
N ALA A 197 -0.50 -0.52 -56.78
CA ALA A 197 -0.34 -1.03 -55.41
C ALA A 197 -1.41 -2.09 -55.08
N ALA A 198 -2.67 -1.88 -55.46
CA ALA A 198 -3.74 -2.87 -55.27
C ALA A 198 -3.51 -4.18 -56.06
N ALA A 199 -3.02 -4.07 -57.31
CA ALA A 199 -2.68 -5.23 -58.12
C ALA A 199 -1.49 -6.03 -57.54
N ALA A 200 -0.46 -5.35 -57.03
CA ALA A 200 0.65 -6.00 -56.33
C ALA A 200 0.18 -6.67 -55.01
N LEU A 201 -0.70 -6.02 -54.26
CA LEU A 201 -1.26 -6.57 -53.01
C LEU A 201 -2.06 -7.86 -53.24
N ALA A 202 -2.79 -7.96 -54.35
CA ALA A 202 -3.54 -9.15 -54.73
C ALA A 202 -2.65 -10.37 -55.06
N ALA A 203 -1.39 -10.15 -55.47
CA ALA A 203 -0.43 -11.22 -55.75
C ALA A 203 0.28 -11.77 -54.49
N VAL A 204 0.24 -11.03 -53.37
CA VAL A 204 0.94 -11.39 -52.12
C VAL A 204 0.06 -12.25 -51.18
N THR A 205 -1.26 -12.28 -51.38
CA THR A 205 -2.21 -12.91 -50.45
C THR A 205 -2.51 -14.39 -50.73
N THR A 206 -1.91 -15.02 -51.75
CA THR A 206 -2.09 -16.45 -52.04
C THR A 206 -1.06 -17.33 -51.30
N PRO A 207 -1.48 -18.20 -50.34
CA PRO A 207 -0.56 -18.90 -49.43
C PRO A 207 0.15 -20.14 -50.02
N ALA A 208 0.35 -20.19 -51.35
CA ALA A 208 0.76 -21.40 -52.08
C ALA A 208 2.26 -21.46 -52.44
N ALA A 209 3.02 -20.37 -52.29
CA ALA A 209 4.41 -20.29 -52.76
C ALA A 209 5.48 -20.59 -51.69
N ALA A 210 5.12 -20.62 -50.41
CA ALA A 210 6.08 -20.60 -49.30
C ALA A 210 6.77 -21.96 -49.00
N SER A 211 6.29 -23.07 -49.54
CA SER A 211 6.76 -24.42 -49.19
C SER A 211 7.90 -24.98 -50.06
N ALA A 212 8.39 -24.23 -51.05
CA ALA A 212 9.35 -24.72 -52.04
C ALA A 212 10.82 -24.34 -51.79
N ALA A 213 11.10 -23.38 -50.89
CA ALA A 213 12.44 -22.80 -50.69
C ALA A 213 13.28 -23.50 -49.60
N GLY A 214 13.23 -24.83 -49.54
CA GLY A 214 13.94 -25.63 -48.53
C GLY A 214 15.41 -25.92 -48.88
N VAL A 215 16.29 -24.92 -48.81
CA VAL A 215 17.75 -25.09 -48.99
C VAL A 215 18.51 -24.36 -47.88
N GLY A 216 19.34 -25.09 -47.12
CA GLY A 216 20.13 -24.54 -46.03
C GLY A 216 21.39 -23.81 -46.51
N LEU A 217 21.70 -22.67 -45.89
CA LEU A 217 22.93 -21.91 -46.13
C LEU A 217 24.09 -22.47 -45.31
N SER A 218 25.04 -23.13 -45.98
CA SER A 218 26.41 -23.31 -45.49
C SER A 218 27.35 -22.44 -46.33
N ALA A 219 28.37 -21.86 -45.71
CA ALA A 219 29.18 -20.79 -46.30
C ALA A 219 30.39 -21.30 -47.09
N ALA A 220 30.63 -20.72 -48.27
CA ALA A 220 31.91 -20.79 -48.97
C ALA A 220 32.19 -19.49 -49.75
N SER A 221 33.46 -19.11 -49.80
CA SER A 221 33.96 -17.91 -50.50
C SER A 221 33.87 -18.05 -52.02
N GLY A 222 33.66 -16.93 -52.74
CA GLY A 222 33.71 -16.91 -54.21
C GLY A 222 33.24 -15.58 -54.82
N ALA A 223 34.16 -14.63 -55.01
CA ALA A 223 33.88 -13.42 -55.78
C ALA A 223 34.09 -13.65 -57.30
N ALA A 224 33.53 -12.76 -58.12
CA ALA A 224 33.63 -12.69 -59.59
C ALA A 224 32.70 -13.60 -60.44
N ALA A 225 31.40 -13.24 -60.50
CA ALA A 225 30.48 -13.65 -61.57
C ALA A 225 29.39 -12.57 -61.81
N ALA A 226 29.79 -11.38 -62.27
CA ALA A 226 28.85 -10.28 -62.53
C ALA A 226 28.33 -10.31 -63.98
N GLY A 227 27.15 -10.90 -64.22
CA GLY A 227 26.49 -10.86 -65.53
C GLY A 227 25.19 -11.65 -65.62
N LEU A 228 24.15 -11.03 -66.18
CA LEU A 228 22.91 -11.65 -66.70
C LEU A 228 22.17 -12.67 -65.80
N LEU A 229 21.74 -12.23 -64.60
CA LEU A 229 20.50 -12.74 -64.00
C LEU A 229 19.56 -11.56 -63.71
N GLY A 230 18.29 -11.72 -64.04
CA GLY A 230 17.38 -10.60 -64.30
C GLY A 230 16.72 -9.97 -63.08
N ALA A 231 16.12 -8.79 -63.31
CA ALA A 231 15.36 -7.99 -62.34
C ALA A 231 14.48 -8.75 -61.31
N PRO A 232 13.73 -9.84 -61.64
CA PRO A 232 12.96 -10.57 -60.64
C PRO A 232 13.77 -11.10 -59.45
N THR A 233 15.05 -11.48 -59.59
CA THR A 233 15.84 -11.96 -58.44
C THR A 233 16.26 -10.82 -57.52
N ALA A 234 16.60 -9.65 -58.08
CA ALA A 234 16.85 -8.44 -57.31
C ALA A 234 15.58 -7.96 -56.58
N MET A 235 14.42 -8.03 -57.23
CA MET A 235 13.14 -7.69 -56.60
C MET A 235 12.72 -8.71 -55.53
N ALA A 236 12.95 -10.02 -55.75
CA ALA A 236 12.70 -11.05 -54.74
C ALA A 236 13.63 -10.92 -53.52
N ALA A 237 14.92 -10.61 -53.74
CA ALA A 237 15.86 -10.32 -52.66
C ALA A 237 15.49 -9.04 -51.90
N ALA A 238 15.03 -7.99 -52.59
CA ALA A 238 14.53 -6.78 -51.98
C ALA A 238 13.22 -7.01 -51.18
N LEU A 239 12.32 -7.86 -51.66
CA LEU A 239 11.10 -8.27 -50.94
C LEU A 239 11.42 -9.14 -49.72
N ALA A 240 12.38 -10.06 -49.83
CA ALA A 240 12.87 -10.84 -48.69
C ALA A 240 13.53 -9.92 -47.63
N ALA A 241 14.38 -8.98 -48.05
CA ALA A 241 14.97 -7.99 -47.14
C ALA A 241 13.92 -7.05 -46.51
N ALA A 242 12.88 -6.66 -47.27
CA ALA A 242 11.75 -5.88 -46.79
C ALA A 242 10.75 -6.68 -45.93
N SER A 243 10.92 -8.00 -45.83
CA SER A 243 10.18 -8.84 -44.87
C SER A 243 10.80 -8.85 -43.48
N ASP A 244 12.11 -8.53 -43.35
CA ASP A 244 12.75 -8.38 -42.04
C ASP A 244 12.65 -6.94 -41.51
N ALA A 245 11.87 -6.79 -40.43
CA ALA A 245 11.74 -5.54 -39.69
C ALA A 245 13.08 -5.11 -39.03
N ARG A 246 13.98 -6.05 -38.68
CA ARG A 246 15.28 -5.72 -38.06
C ARG A 246 16.26 -5.15 -39.08
N ALA A 247 16.47 -5.81 -40.22
CA ALA A 247 17.27 -5.27 -41.32
C ALA A 247 16.74 -3.88 -41.77
N SER A 248 15.42 -3.75 -41.89
CA SER A 248 14.76 -2.47 -42.23
C SER A 248 15.00 -1.40 -41.16
N ALA A 249 14.87 -1.73 -39.87
CA ALA A 249 15.14 -0.79 -38.77
C ALA A 249 16.62 -0.39 -38.68
N LEU A 250 17.57 -1.30 -38.92
CA LEU A 250 19.00 -0.98 -38.92
C LEU A 250 19.40 -0.10 -40.11
N ARG A 251 18.86 -0.36 -41.31
CA ARG A 251 19.01 0.54 -42.48
C ARG A 251 18.44 1.93 -42.17
N LEU A 252 17.27 1.99 -41.52
CA LEU A 252 16.65 3.26 -41.14
C LEU A 252 17.48 4.03 -40.09
N VAL A 253 18.05 3.37 -39.08
CA VAL A 253 18.97 4.00 -38.11
C VAL A 253 20.20 4.58 -38.81
N SER A 254 20.78 3.89 -39.81
CA SER A 254 21.89 4.44 -40.60
C SER A 254 21.48 5.70 -41.35
N LEU A 255 20.35 5.66 -42.08
CA LEU A 255 19.86 6.81 -42.85
C LEU A 255 19.49 8.01 -41.96
N LEU A 256 18.93 7.76 -40.77
CA LEU A 256 18.68 8.79 -39.75
C LEU A 256 19.98 9.38 -39.20
N MET A 257 21.03 8.56 -39.04
CA MET A 257 22.38 9.03 -38.67
C MET A 257 23.10 9.78 -39.81
N ASP A 258 22.70 9.58 -41.07
CA ASP A 258 23.16 10.42 -42.19
C ASP A 258 22.41 11.76 -42.20
N CYS A 259 21.09 11.75 -41.97
CA CYS A 259 20.30 12.98 -41.73
C CYS A 259 20.87 13.82 -40.57
N TRP A 260 21.34 13.16 -39.49
CA TRP A 260 21.99 13.81 -38.35
C TRP A 260 23.21 14.63 -38.78
N LEU A 261 24.09 14.07 -39.63
CA LEU A 261 25.27 14.78 -40.14
C LEU A 261 24.89 15.91 -41.11
N GLU A 262 23.90 15.70 -41.97
CA GLU A 262 23.38 16.72 -42.89
C GLU A 262 22.75 17.91 -42.17
N CYS A 263 22.13 17.68 -41.01
CA CYS A 263 21.63 18.71 -40.10
C CYS A 263 22.75 19.46 -39.34
N ASN A 264 24.02 19.11 -39.52
CA ASN A 264 25.21 19.77 -38.97
C ASN A 264 25.11 20.23 -37.50
N PRO A 265 25.03 19.31 -36.53
CA PRO A 265 24.86 19.61 -35.10
C PRO A 265 25.93 20.55 -34.51
N THR A 266 27.10 20.70 -35.14
CA THR A 266 28.12 21.68 -34.70
C THR A 266 27.61 23.12 -34.68
N GLN A 267 26.64 23.46 -35.54
CA GLN A 267 26.06 24.80 -35.60
C GLN A 267 25.23 25.17 -34.36
N LEU A 268 24.68 24.18 -33.65
CA LEU A 268 23.89 24.42 -32.44
C LEU A 268 24.70 25.10 -31.31
N ALA A 269 26.02 24.90 -31.28
CA ALA A 269 26.90 25.56 -30.32
C ALA A 269 27.22 27.02 -30.67
N ILE A 270 26.95 27.45 -31.90
CA ILE A 270 27.31 28.79 -32.44
C ILE A 270 26.05 29.64 -32.60
N ALA A 271 25.03 29.11 -33.28
CA ALA A 271 23.77 29.77 -33.58
C ALA A 271 22.65 28.71 -33.70
N PRO A 272 22.07 28.24 -32.57
CA PRO A 272 21.08 27.17 -32.60
C PRO A 272 19.74 27.63 -33.17
N ASP A 273 19.32 26.99 -34.25
CA ASP A 273 17.99 27.10 -34.82
C ASP A 273 16.98 26.13 -34.16
N LEU A 274 15.71 26.53 -34.12
CA LEU A 274 14.63 25.76 -33.52
C LEU A 274 14.25 24.53 -34.35
N GLU A 275 14.16 24.65 -35.68
CA GLU A 275 13.84 23.51 -36.55
C GLU A 275 14.99 22.49 -36.54
N GLN A 276 16.24 22.97 -36.62
CA GLN A 276 17.46 22.18 -36.54
C GLN A 276 17.54 21.37 -35.23
N ALA A 277 17.39 22.04 -34.07
CA ALA A 277 17.42 21.38 -32.76
C ALA A 277 16.26 20.36 -32.60
N THR A 278 15.06 20.71 -33.06
CA THR A 278 13.88 19.83 -33.01
C THR A 278 14.04 18.60 -33.91
N ALA A 279 14.55 18.77 -35.14
CA ALA A 279 14.81 17.68 -36.05
C ALA A 279 15.88 16.71 -35.51
N LEU A 280 16.99 17.23 -34.97
CA LEU A 280 18.03 16.42 -34.32
C LEU A 280 17.49 15.65 -33.10
N ALA A 281 16.65 16.29 -32.27
CA ALA A 281 16.02 15.63 -31.12
C ALA A 281 15.07 14.50 -31.55
N MET A 282 14.30 14.69 -32.64
CA MET A 282 13.45 13.65 -33.20
C MET A 282 14.23 12.52 -33.90
N ILE A 283 15.38 12.81 -34.51
CA ILE A 283 16.29 11.79 -35.04
C ILE A 283 16.79 10.89 -33.90
N ALA A 284 17.26 11.47 -32.80
CA ALA A 284 17.68 10.71 -31.62
C ALA A 284 16.52 9.87 -31.04
N ALA A 285 15.32 10.45 -30.92
CA ALA A 285 14.12 9.74 -30.43
C ALA A 285 13.63 8.61 -31.35
N ALA A 286 13.73 8.79 -32.67
CA ALA A 286 13.43 7.74 -33.63
C ALA A 286 14.45 6.59 -33.54
N CYS A 287 15.74 6.91 -33.44
CA CYS A 287 16.79 5.91 -33.22
C CYS A 287 16.62 5.17 -31.88
N ASN A 288 16.29 5.86 -30.79
CA ASN A 288 15.93 5.24 -29.51
C ASN A 288 14.76 4.25 -29.68
N SER A 289 13.67 4.70 -30.29
CA SER A 289 12.47 3.88 -30.52
C SER A 289 12.79 2.61 -31.33
N LEU A 290 13.54 2.73 -32.43
CA LEU A 290 13.95 1.61 -33.29
C LEU A 290 14.91 0.65 -32.57
N ILE A 291 15.92 1.19 -31.87
CA ILE A 291 16.95 0.38 -31.21
C ILE A 291 16.34 -0.46 -30.08
N GLU A 292 15.46 0.09 -29.25
CA GLU A 292 14.89 -0.65 -28.11
C GLU A 292 13.72 -1.56 -28.48
N ARG A 293 12.84 -1.15 -29.39
CA ARG A 293 11.65 -1.97 -29.71
C ARG A 293 11.95 -3.10 -30.69
N LEU A 294 13.00 -2.98 -31.53
CA LEU A 294 13.26 -3.92 -32.64
C LEU A 294 14.65 -4.56 -32.66
N LEU A 295 15.71 -3.79 -32.42
CA LEU A 295 17.10 -4.27 -32.62
C LEU A 295 17.68 -4.91 -31.36
N LEU A 296 17.57 -4.23 -30.22
CA LEU A 296 18.09 -4.62 -28.91
C LEU A 296 16.95 -4.66 -27.88
N PRO A 297 15.91 -5.50 -28.07
CA PRO A 297 14.82 -5.62 -27.10
C PRO A 297 15.37 -5.94 -25.71
N ARG A 298 14.86 -5.21 -24.69
CA ARG A 298 15.17 -5.46 -23.28
C ARG A 298 14.92 -6.94 -22.99
N GLN A 299 15.93 -7.64 -22.51
CA GLN A 299 15.72 -9.00 -21.99
C GLN A 299 14.75 -8.90 -20.81
N ALA A 300 13.75 -9.78 -20.75
CA ALA A 300 12.97 -9.93 -19.51
C ALA A 300 13.94 -10.27 -18.38
N ALA A 301 13.86 -9.52 -17.26
CA ALA A 301 14.54 -9.92 -16.05
C ALA A 301 13.99 -11.30 -15.63
N VAL A 302 14.88 -12.28 -15.50
CA VAL A 302 14.58 -13.73 -15.54
C VAL A 302 13.66 -14.23 -14.40
N GLY A 303 13.33 -13.40 -13.41
CA GLY A 303 12.41 -13.72 -12.31
C GLY A 303 10.92 -13.40 -12.53
N GLY A 304 10.53 -12.79 -13.66
CA GLY A 304 9.16 -12.33 -13.91
C GLY A 304 8.21 -13.42 -14.46
N ALA A 305 7.59 -14.21 -13.60
CA ALA A 305 6.61 -15.24 -14.00
C ALA A 305 5.23 -14.66 -14.41
N GLY A 306 5.20 -13.88 -15.50
CA GLY A 306 3.98 -13.28 -16.07
C GLY A 306 4.12 -13.04 -17.57
N GLN A 307 3.45 -13.87 -18.38
CA GLN A 307 3.62 -13.88 -19.84
C GLN A 307 2.89 -12.72 -20.53
N GLN A 308 3.61 -11.61 -20.78
CA GLN A 308 3.30 -10.69 -21.88
C GLN A 308 4.57 -10.35 -22.70
N HIS A 309 5.29 -11.40 -23.13
CA HIS A 309 6.18 -11.24 -24.29
C HIS A 309 5.33 -11.13 -25.55
N GLY A 310 5.44 -10.00 -26.24
CA GLY A 310 4.69 -9.73 -27.46
C GLY A 310 5.01 -10.76 -28.56
N VAL A 311 3.95 -11.30 -29.16
CA VAL A 311 3.98 -12.40 -30.15
C VAL A 311 4.83 -12.08 -31.40
N TRP A 312 5.18 -10.82 -31.60
CA TRP A 312 6.17 -10.31 -32.55
C TRP A 312 7.56 -10.96 -32.44
N GLN A 313 7.94 -11.47 -31.26
CA GLN A 313 9.21 -12.18 -31.06
C GLN A 313 9.05 -13.70 -31.30
N GLN A 314 8.36 -14.07 -32.39
CA GLN A 314 8.22 -15.46 -32.85
C GLN A 314 9.53 -16.05 -33.42
N GLY A 315 10.44 -15.20 -33.91
CA GLY A 315 11.81 -15.62 -34.22
C GLY A 315 12.62 -15.86 -32.94
N PRO A 316 13.56 -16.84 -32.91
CA PRO A 316 14.37 -17.10 -31.74
C PRO A 316 15.10 -15.84 -31.28
N PRO A 317 15.30 -15.64 -29.96
CA PRO A 317 16.05 -14.51 -29.46
C PRO A 317 17.49 -14.57 -30.01
N PRO A 318 18.04 -13.46 -30.54
CA PRO A 318 19.41 -13.45 -31.05
C PRO A 318 20.39 -13.87 -29.95
N SER A 319 21.42 -14.64 -30.32
CA SER A 319 22.42 -15.13 -29.37
C SER A 319 23.13 -13.96 -28.67
N ALA A 320 23.76 -14.21 -27.51
CA ALA A 320 24.51 -13.17 -26.80
C ALA A 320 25.57 -12.52 -27.70
N GLU A 321 26.29 -13.33 -28.48
CA GLU A 321 27.27 -12.90 -29.50
C GLU A 321 26.63 -12.05 -30.60
N GLN A 322 25.47 -12.47 -31.15
CA GLN A 322 24.74 -11.69 -32.16
C GLN A 322 24.24 -10.35 -31.59
N ARG A 323 23.78 -10.33 -30.33
CA ARG A 323 23.39 -9.09 -29.64
C ARG A 323 24.59 -8.16 -29.43
N LEU A 324 25.74 -8.69 -29.02
CA LEU A 324 26.97 -7.92 -28.82
C LEU A 324 27.46 -7.34 -30.15
N ALA A 325 27.55 -8.16 -31.21
CA ALA A 325 27.94 -7.72 -32.55
C ALA A 325 26.99 -6.64 -33.12
N LEU A 326 25.68 -6.82 -32.96
CA LEU A 326 24.67 -5.82 -33.35
C LEU A 326 24.79 -4.52 -32.52
N THR A 327 25.07 -4.63 -31.22
CA THR A 327 25.27 -3.47 -30.33
C THR A 327 26.55 -2.71 -30.71
N GLN A 328 27.63 -3.41 -31.05
CA GLN A 328 28.87 -2.81 -31.56
C GLN A 328 28.67 -2.12 -32.91
N GLN A 329 27.96 -2.75 -33.86
CA GLN A 329 27.62 -2.14 -35.14
C GLN A 329 26.78 -0.86 -34.95
N LEU A 330 25.79 -0.88 -34.06
CA LEU A 330 24.96 0.28 -33.75
C LEU A 330 25.72 1.37 -32.98
N HIS A 331 26.68 1.00 -32.12
CA HIS A 331 27.59 1.95 -31.48
C HIS A 331 28.44 2.69 -32.53
N ASP A 332 29.00 1.96 -33.48
CA ASP A 332 29.88 2.53 -34.50
C ASP A 332 29.11 3.37 -35.54
N LEU A 333 27.85 3.04 -35.82
CA LEU A 333 26.94 3.85 -36.65
C LEU A 333 26.42 5.10 -35.93
N ALA A 334 25.94 4.98 -34.69
CA ALA A 334 25.18 6.03 -34.01
C ALA A 334 25.94 6.68 -32.84
N ALA A 335 26.41 5.90 -31.87
CA ALA A 335 27.02 6.43 -30.65
C ALA A 335 28.24 7.31 -30.95
N ARG A 336 29.14 6.89 -31.87
CA ARG A 336 30.30 7.70 -32.30
C ARG A 336 29.89 9.06 -32.89
N ARG A 337 28.82 9.11 -33.70
CA ARG A 337 28.34 10.34 -34.37
C ARG A 337 27.59 11.28 -33.42
N VAL A 338 26.90 10.74 -32.42
CA VAL A 338 26.16 11.52 -31.42
C VAL A 338 27.11 12.04 -30.33
N ALA A 339 28.03 11.20 -29.86
CA ALA A 339 29.04 11.56 -28.86
C ALA A 339 29.92 12.77 -29.27
N ALA A 340 30.25 12.90 -30.56
CA ALA A 340 31.02 14.02 -31.08
C ALA A 340 30.36 15.41 -30.89
N HIS A 341 29.08 15.44 -30.54
CA HIS A 341 28.28 16.66 -30.37
C HIS A 341 27.47 16.65 -29.06
N PHE A 342 27.86 15.78 -28.10
CA PHE A 342 27.17 15.61 -26.83
C PHE A 342 28.08 15.95 -25.63
N PRO A 343 27.57 16.66 -24.60
CA PRO A 343 26.27 17.35 -24.58
C PRO A 343 26.26 18.57 -25.51
N ALA A 344 25.10 18.90 -26.07
CA ALA A 344 24.85 20.22 -26.62
C ALA A 344 24.94 21.27 -25.48
N VAL A 345 25.38 22.47 -25.83
CA VAL A 345 25.87 23.50 -24.91
C VAL A 345 25.05 24.77 -25.09
N LEU A 346 24.81 25.53 -24.01
CA LEU A 346 24.15 26.83 -24.09
C LEU A 346 25.03 27.80 -24.91
N PRO A 347 24.54 28.40 -26.01
CA PRO A 347 25.29 29.38 -26.79
C PRO A 347 25.60 30.65 -25.98
N PRO A 348 26.64 31.43 -26.34
CA PRO A 348 26.98 32.68 -25.66
C PRO A 348 25.93 33.78 -25.83
N VAL A 349 25.12 33.73 -26.89
CA VAL A 349 23.97 34.62 -27.10
C VAL A 349 22.73 33.97 -26.51
N LYS A 350 22.05 34.65 -25.57
CA LYS A 350 20.84 34.16 -24.89
C LYS A 350 19.77 33.72 -25.91
N PRO A 351 19.49 32.41 -26.04
CA PRO A 351 18.57 31.91 -27.06
C PRO A 351 17.10 32.01 -26.63
N PRO A 352 16.13 31.93 -27.56
CA PRO A 352 14.71 31.85 -27.23
C PRO A 352 14.38 30.63 -26.35
N PRO A 353 13.38 30.69 -25.47
CA PRO A 353 13.06 29.59 -24.54
C PRO A 353 12.68 28.28 -25.26
N ALA A 354 12.01 28.36 -26.41
CA ALA A 354 11.71 27.18 -27.24
C ALA A 354 12.98 26.49 -27.77
N VAL A 355 14.04 27.25 -28.07
CA VAL A 355 15.34 26.70 -28.48
C VAL A 355 16.04 26.04 -27.29
N VAL A 356 15.96 26.62 -26.09
CA VAL A 356 16.45 25.97 -24.86
C VAL A 356 15.73 24.64 -24.64
N GLU A 357 14.40 24.61 -24.75
CA GLU A 357 13.61 23.38 -24.59
C GLU A 357 13.98 22.31 -25.64
N ALA A 358 14.18 22.70 -26.90
CA ALA A 358 14.62 21.80 -27.97
C ALA A 358 16.03 21.25 -27.73
N LEU A 359 16.98 22.07 -27.26
CA LEU A 359 18.34 21.63 -26.89
C LEU A 359 18.36 20.74 -25.64
N VAL A 360 17.50 20.99 -24.66
CA VAL A 360 17.29 20.11 -23.49
C VAL A 360 16.71 18.76 -23.91
N ARG A 361 15.68 18.77 -24.77
CA ARG A 361 15.08 17.55 -25.34
C ARG A 361 16.09 16.75 -26.17
N LEU A 362 16.94 17.44 -26.95
CA LEU A 362 18.07 16.84 -27.67
C LEU A 362 19.05 16.16 -26.70
N ASN A 363 19.51 16.87 -25.66
CA ASN A 363 20.45 16.32 -24.68
C ASN A 363 19.89 15.08 -23.98
N LEU A 364 18.64 15.11 -23.52
CA LEU A 364 18.00 13.95 -22.89
C LEU A 364 17.93 12.74 -23.84
N GLN A 365 17.55 12.94 -25.09
CA GLN A 365 17.47 11.85 -26.07
C GLN A 365 18.84 11.31 -26.50
N CYS A 366 19.86 12.17 -26.60
CA CYS A 366 21.24 11.76 -26.84
C CYS A 366 21.84 11.02 -25.64
N ALA A 367 21.57 11.45 -24.41
CA ALA A 367 22.03 10.78 -23.20
C ALA A 367 21.40 9.39 -23.05
N GLU A 368 20.09 9.28 -23.32
CA GLU A 368 19.38 8.01 -23.40
C GLU A 368 19.99 7.09 -24.47
N LEU A 369 20.24 7.62 -25.68
CA LEU A 369 20.83 6.90 -26.81
C LEU A 369 22.22 6.36 -26.49
N LEU A 370 23.10 7.18 -25.89
CA LEU A 370 24.42 6.76 -25.45
C LEU A 370 24.35 5.74 -24.30
N GLY A 371 23.43 5.93 -23.35
CA GLY A 371 23.20 5.02 -22.22
C GLY A 371 22.89 3.58 -22.64
N ARG A 372 22.21 3.39 -23.78
CA ARG A 372 21.89 2.07 -24.35
C ARG A 372 23.12 1.28 -24.83
N PHE A 373 24.26 1.93 -25.04
CA PHE A 373 25.52 1.29 -25.46
C PHE A 373 26.47 0.96 -24.30
N LEU A 374 26.15 1.36 -23.07
CA LEU A 374 26.95 1.05 -21.88
C LEU A 374 27.16 -0.45 -21.61
N PRO A 375 26.27 -1.41 -21.99
CA PRO A 375 26.54 -2.84 -21.81
C PRO A 375 27.84 -3.35 -22.43
N LEU A 376 28.34 -2.70 -23.50
CA LEU A 376 29.65 -3.02 -24.09
C LEU A 376 30.82 -2.90 -23.07
N LEU A 377 30.67 -2.07 -22.02
CA LEU A 377 31.63 -1.98 -20.91
C LEU A 377 31.59 -3.20 -20.00
N ALA A 378 30.40 -3.72 -19.70
CA ALA A 378 30.25 -4.87 -18.81
C ALA A 378 30.79 -6.13 -19.49
N ASP A 379 30.49 -6.32 -20.77
CA ASP A 379 31.02 -7.41 -21.59
C ASP A 379 32.56 -7.36 -21.64
N SER A 380 33.15 -6.18 -21.91
CA SER A 380 34.62 -6.03 -21.97
C SER A 380 35.31 -6.27 -20.62
N ARG A 381 34.66 -5.95 -19.50
CA ARG A 381 35.17 -6.29 -18.15
C ARG A 381 35.10 -7.79 -17.87
N SER A 382 34.02 -8.46 -18.29
CA SER A 382 33.83 -9.90 -18.05
C SER A 382 34.91 -10.77 -18.70
N HIS A 383 35.41 -10.35 -19.87
CA HIS A 383 36.52 -11.02 -20.56
C HIS A 383 37.91 -10.67 -20.01
N HIS A 384 38.06 -9.64 -19.16
CA HIS A 384 39.26 -9.43 -18.35
C HIS A 384 39.24 -10.27 -17.07
N GLN A 385 39.01 -11.58 -17.23
CA GLN A 385 39.36 -12.57 -16.21
C GLN A 385 40.86 -12.48 -15.94
N PRO A 386 41.32 -12.37 -14.67
CA PRO A 386 42.73 -12.16 -14.33
C PRO A 386 43.56 -13.45 -14.50
N HIS A 387 43.73 -13.90 -15.74
CA HIS A 387 44.65 -14.96 -16.08
C HIS A 387 46.09 -14.48 -15.88
N ASN A 388 46.71 -14.99 -14.82
CA ASN A 388 48.00 -14.56 -14.30
C ASN A 388 49.17 -15.11 -15.13
N PHE A 389 49.19 -14.81 -16.43
CA PHE A 389 50.15 -15.29 -17.42
C PHE A 389 50.86 -14.13 -18.14
N MET A 390 52.11 -14.37 -18.55
CA MET A 390 53.06 -13.31 -18.89
C MET A 390 52.72 -12.55 -20.20
N PRO A 391 53.03 -11.24 -20.27
CA PRO A 391 52.82 -10.45 -21.48
C PRO A 391 53.84 -10.80 -22.56
N ALA A 392 53.44 -11.57 -23.57
CA ALA A 392 54.26 -11.88 -24.73
C ALA A 392 53.43 -11.90 -26.04
N GLY A 393 53.81 -11.05 -27.01
CA GLY A 393 53.43 -11.24 -28.41
C GLY A 393 52.12 -10.59 -28.91
N SER A 394 52.08 -9.26 -28.96
CA SER A 394 51.50 -8.48 -30.08
C SER A 394 50.25 -9.05 -30.82
N GLY A 395 49.13 -9.24 -30.11
CA GLY A 395 47.83 -9.52 -30.73
C GLY A 395 46.87 -8.34 -30.53
N ALA A 396 46.31 -7.77 -31.60
CA ALA A 396 45.53 -6.53 -31.57
C ALA A 396 44.08 -6.68 -31.07
N SER A 397 43.90 -7.28 -29.88
CA SER A 397 42.61 -7.33 -29.17
C SER A 397 42.29 -5.95 -28.58
N GLY A 398 41.82 -5.03 -29.43
CA GLY A 398 41.54 -3.65 -29.06
C GLY A 398 40.39 -3.51 -28.07
N SER A 399 40.71 -3.28 -26.80
CA SER A 399 39.72 -2.93 -25.77
C SER A 399 38.95 -1.67 -26.19
N VAL A 400 37.62 -1.76 -26.22
CA VAL A 400 36.74 -0.72 -26.77
C VAL A 400 36.57 0.41 -25.75
N THR A 401 37.49 1.37 -25.77
CA THR A 401 37.47 2.53 -24.87
C THR A 401 36.37 3.53 -25.26
N LEU A 402 35.23 3.46 -24.56
CA LEU A 402 34.10 4.38 -24.73
C LEU A 402 34.41 5.77 -24.14
N TRP A 403 35.22 6.55 -24.87
CA TRP A 403 35.70 7.88 -24.51
C TRP A 403 34.61 8.90 -24.14
N TRP A 404 33.36 8.66 -24.53
CA TRP A 404 32.21 9.51 -24.24
C TRP A 404 31.55 9.23 -22.87
N VAL A 405 31.88 8.12 -22.20
CA VAL A 405 31.27 7.74 -20.91
C VAL A 405 31.52 8.77 -19.81
N PRO A 406 32.75 9.34 -19.63
CA PRO A 406 32.96 10.42 -18.67
C PRO A 406 32.12 11.67 -18.96
N ALA A 407 31.83 11.98 -20.23
CA ALA A 407 30.96 13.10 -20.61
C ALA A 407 29.49 12.80 -20.28
N LEU A 408 29.03 11.56 -20.51
CA LEU A 408 27.67 11.12 -20.13
C LEU A 408 27.46 11.13 -18.62
N VAL A 409 28.41 10.60 -17.84
CA VAL A 409 28.39 10.65 -16.38
C VAL A 409 28.42 12.11 -15.89
N SER A 410 29.28 12.96 -16.46
CA SER A 410 29.35 14.39 -16.09
C SER A 410 28.06 15.14 -16.44
N TYR A 411 27.41 14.81 -17.56
CA TYR A 411 26.11 15.37 -17.93
C TYR A 411 25.02 14.98 -16.92
N TYR A 412 24.89 13.69 -16.61
CA TYR A 412 23.92 13.21 -15.62
C TYR A 412 24.15 13.81 -14.23
N VAL A 413 25.41 13.89 -13.79
CA VAL A 413 25.77 14.56 -12.52
C VAL A 413 25.40 16.05 -12.58
N GLY A 414 25.74 16.79 -13.65
CA GLY A 414 25.39 18.21 -13.78
C GLY A 414 23.87 18.47 -13.82
N ALA A 415 23.12 17.64 -14.55
CA ALA A 415 21.66 17.71 -14.63
C ALA A 415 20.99 17.47 -13.28
N LEU A 416 21.45 16.48 -12.52
CA LEU A 416 20.93 16.15 -11.18
C LEU A 416 21.40 17.15 -10.11
N GLU A 417 22.71 17.42 -10.03
CA GLU A 417 23.31 18.24 -8.98
C GLU A 417 23.02 19.74 -9.11
N GLN A 418 23.03 20.25 -10.34
CA GLN A 418 22.98 21.68 -10.62
C GLN A 418 21.70 22.10 -11.36
N GLY A 419 20.85 21.14 -11.76
CA GLY A 419 19.67 21.38 -12.60
C GLY A 419 20.01 21.69 -14.06
N LEU A 420 21.30 21.62 -14.46
CA LEU A 420 21.78 22.08 -15.75
C LEU A 420 21.63 21.02 -16.84
N LEU A 421 20.39 20.86 -17.33
CA LEU A 421 20.06 20.03 -18.50
C LEU A 421 20.71 20.53 -19.81
N LEU A 422 21.19 21.78 -19.82
CA LEU A 422 21.94 22.39 -20.90
C LEU A 422 23.20 23.07 -20.30
N PRO A 423 24.39 22.42 -20.35
CA PRO A 423 25.60 22.95 -19.72
C PRO A 423 26.06 24.27 -20.37
N PRO A 424 26.69 25.18 -19.61
CA PRO A 424 27.20 26.45 -20.12
C PRO A 424 28.45 26.27 -20.98
N ALA A 425 28.69 27.22 -21.90
CA ALA A 425 29.88 27.23 -22.73
C ALA A 425 31.17 27.39 -21.89
N ALA A 426 32.14 26.53 -22.14
CA ALA A 426 33.46 26.65 -21.52
C ALA A 426 34.06 28.03 -21.85
N LYS A 427 34.42 28.78 -20.79
CA LYS A 427 34.96 30.16 -20.75
C LYS A 427 33.94 31.31 -20.61
N THR A 428 32.61 31.12 -20.68
CA THR A 428 31.63 32.22 -20.49
C THR A 428 31.26 32.45 -19.02
N LEU A 429 32.26 32.56 -18.14
CA LEU A 429 32.10 32.41 -16.68
C LEU A 429 31.62 33.65 -15.90
N SER A 430 31.67 34.86 -16.46
CA SER A 430 31.41 36.10 -15.72
C SER A 430 29.93 36.33 -15.39
N ASP A 431 29.05 36.27 -16.40
CA ASP A 431 27.67 36.78 -16.30
C ASP A 431 26.58 35.68 -16.32
N ALA A 432 26.99 34.43 -16.59
CA ALA A 432 26.07 33.32 -16.87
C ALA A 432 25.23 32.87 -15.66
N SER A 433 25.61 33.20 -14.42
CA SER A 433 24.95 32.69 -13.20
C SER A 433 23.48 33.10 -13.08
N SER A 434 23.13 34.33 -13.45
CA SER A 434 21.75 34.85 -13.40
C SER A 434 20.84 34.25 -14.49
N ALA A 435 21.39 34.02 -15.68
CA ALA A 435 20.69 33.38 -16.79
C ALA A 435 20.51 31.87 -16.55
N ALA A 436 21.53 31.20 -16.00
CA ALA A 436 21.43 29.81 -15.57
C ALA A 436 20.41 29.64 -14.43
N ALA A 437 20.37 30.54 -13.45
CA ALA A 437 19.39 30.51 -12.36
C ALA A 437 17.93 30.70 -12.84
N THR A 438 17.70 31.38 -13.97
CA THR A 438 16.36 31.49 -14.57
C THR A 438 16.02 30.33 -15.52
N ALA A 439 17.01 29.69 -16.16
CA ALA A 439 16.83 28.42 -16.85
C ALA A 439 16.66 27.23 -15.89
N ALA A 440 17.11 27.35 -14.63
CA ALA A 440 16.92 26.38 -13.55
C ALA A 440 15.50 26.41 -12.93
N GLN A 441 14.52 27.07 -13.58
CA GLN A 441 13.10 26.83 -13.30
C GLN A 441 12.81 25.33 -13.44
N GLY A 442 12.34 24.73 -12.34
CA GLY A 442 12.57 23.31 -12.04
C GLY A 442 12.29 22.33 -13.18
N MET A 443 13.25 21.43 -13.41
CA MET A 443 13.13 20.30 -14.35
C MET A 443 11.75 19.64 -14.23
N SER A 444 11.00 19.62 -15.35
CA SER A 444 9.64 19.09 -15.36
C SER A 444 9.61 17.63 -14.95
N ALA A 445 8.50 17.17 -14.35
CA ALA A 445 8.37 15.80 -13.84
C ALA A 445 8.74 14.76 -14.92
N ALA A 446 8.23 14.89 -16.14
CA ALA A 446 8.55 14.00 -17.26
C ALA A 446 10.02 14.03 -17.69
N ALA A 447 10.71 15.18 -17.57
CA ALA A 447 12.15 15.27 -17.83
C ALA A 447 12.97 14.62 -16.69
N ALA A 448 12.52 14.76 -15.43
CA ALA A 448 13.12 14.07 -14.29
C ALA A 448 12.91 12.55 -14.38
N ASP A 449 11.70 12.07 -14.71
CA ASP A 449 11.40 10.66 -14.95
C ASP A 449 12.30 10.08 -16.05
N ALA A 450 12.39 10.74 -17.21
CA ALA A 450 13.25 10.30 -18.32
C ALA A 450 14.74 10.25 -17.93
N LEU A 451 15.24 11.29 -17.25
CA LEU A 451 16.62 11.36 -16.77
C LEU A 451 16.92 10.25 -15.75
N LEU A 452 16.08 10.08 -14.74
CA LEU A 452 16.26 9.08 -13.68
C LEU A 452 16.13 7.66 -14.23
N MET A 453 15.24 7.41 -15.20
CA MET A 453 15.18 6.14 -15.92
C MET A 453 16.49 5.87 -16.69
N ALA A 454 17.01 6.84 -17.43
CA ALA A 454 18.27 6.69 -18.16
C ALA A 454 19.48 6.46 -17.22
N VAL A 455 19.55 7.17 -16.09
CA VAL A 455 20.58 6.95 -15.06
C VAL A 455 20.42 5.57 -14.40
N SER A 456 19.18 5.08 -14.18
CA SER A 456 18.96 3.75 -13.58
C SER A 456 19.50 2.61 -14.46
N VAL A 457 19.39 2.76 -15.79
CA VAL A 457 19.98 1.82 -16.77
C VAL A 457 21.51 1.94 -16.79
N ALA A 458 22.04 3.15 -16.70
CA ALA A 458 23.48 3.40 -16.70
C ALA A 458 24.19 2.86 -15.45
N LEU A 459 23.57 2.98 -14.26
CA LEU A 459 24.18 2.58 -12.98
C LEU A 459 24.60 1.11 -12.93
N GLY A 460 23.88 0.20 -13.58
CA GLY A 460 24.24 -1.22 -13.65
C GLY A 460 25.34 -1.57 -14.65
N GLN A 461 25.93 -0.59 -15.35
CA GLN A 461 26.92 -0.79 -16.41
C GLN A 461 28.22 0.04 -16.21
N LEU A 462 28.23 0.96 -15.25
CA LEU A 462 29.34 1.86 -14.95
C LEU A 462 30.34 1.24 -13.97
N ASP A 463 31.48 1.89 -13.76
CA ASP A 463 32.41 1.56 -12.66
C ASP A 463 31.87 2.06 -11.31
N ASP A 464 32.29 1.45 -10.21
CA ASP A 464 31.79 1.76 -8.86
C ASP A 464 31.99 3.23 -8.47
N MET A 465 33.04 3.90 -8.98
CA MET A 465 33.29 5.32 -8.72
C MET A 465 32.28 6.22 -9.45
N ALA A 466 32.06 6.00 -10.75
CA ALA A 466 31.04 6.71 -11.51
C ALA A 466 29.62 6.40 -10.98
N ALA A 467 29.36 5.15 -10.58
CA ALA A 467 28.10 4.74 -9.99
C ALA A 467 27.85 5.41 -8.64
N ALA A 468 28.84 5.41 -7.73
CA ALA A 468 28.75 6.12 -6.45
C ALA A 468 28.51 7.63 -6.63
N ARG A 469 29.20 8.27 -7.60
CA ARG A 469 28.99 9.68 -7.91
C ARG A 469 27.58 9.97 -8.43
N LEU A 470 27.02 9.10 -9.27
CA LEU A 470 25.64 9.23 -9.74
C LEU A 470 24.62 8.97 -8.63
N MET A 471 24.85 8.00 -7.74
CA MET A 471 23.98 7.76 -6.58
C MET A 471 23.96 8.95 -5.61
N ALA A 472 25.12 9.59 -5.38
CA ALA A 472 25.21 10.84 -4.64
C ALA A 472 24.45 11.98 -5.35
N ALA A 473 24.61 12.11 -6.67
CA ALA A 473 23.88 13.11 -7.47
C ALA A 473 22.36 12.93 -7.42
N VAL A 474 21.85 11.68 -7.45
CA VAL A 474 20.42 11.36 -7.28
C VAL A 474 19.93 11.72 -5.88
N ALA A 475 20.69 11.39 -4.82
CA ALA A 475 20.34 11.78 -3.46
C ALA A 475 20.29 13.31 -3.29
N ASN A 476 21.30 14.01 -3.81
CA ASN A 476 21.37 15.47 -3.85
C ASN A 476 20.18 16.08 -4.61
N PHE A 477 19.82 15.51 -5.77
CA PHE A 477 18.67 15.95 -6.56
C PHE A 477 17.35 15.77 -5.81
N ALA A 478 17.15 14.58 -5.22
CA ALA A 478 15.98 14.26 -4.41
C ALA A 478 15.83 15.19 -3.21
N ALA A 479 16.93 15.54 -2.53
CA ALA A 479 16.95 16.44 -1.38
C ALA A 479 16.54 17.88 -1.72
N ARG A 480 16.79 18.34 -2.96
CA ARG A 480 16.32 19.64 -3.47
C ARG A 480 14.85 19.63 -3.95
N GLN A 481 14.23 18.47 -4.15
CA GLN A 481 12.85 18.43 -4.63
C GLN A 481 11.85 18.74 -3.51
N SER A 482 10.86 19.59 -3.81
CA SER A 482 9.74 19.84 -2.91
C SER A 482 9.04 18.52 -2.52
N PRO A 483 8.56 18.35 -1.28
CA PRO A 483 7.97 17.09 -0.78
C PRO A 483 6.87 16.47 -1.65
N ARG A 484 6.15 17.28 -2.45
CA ARG A 484 4.97 16.87 -3.23
C ARG A 484 5.17 16.86 -4.75
N SER A 485 6.39 17.06 -5.27
CA SER A 485 6.61 17.07 -6.73
C SER A 485 6.71 15.67 -7.34
N GLY A 486 6.29 15.54 -8.60
CA GLY A 486 6.51 14.31 -9.39
C GLY A 486 7.99 13.93 -9.49
N ALA A 487 8.90 14.91 -9.53
CA ALA A 487 10.34 14.64 -9.49
C ALA A 487 10.79 13.99 -8.16
N ARG A 488 10.20 14.33 -7.00
CA ARG A 488 10.48 13.63 -5.73
C ARG A 488 9.96 12.19 -5.77
N LEU A 489 8.79 11.96 -6.34
CA LEU A 489 8.21 10.62 -6.56
C LEU A 489 9.10 9.76 -7.47
N ALA A 490 9.59 10.34 -8.57
CA ALA A 490 10.50 9.71 -9.52
C ALA A 490 11.81 9.26 -8.84
N CYS A 491 12.42 10.13 -8.02
CA CYS A 491 13.63 9.77 -7.26
C CYS A 491 13.40 8.56 -6.35
N ILE A 492 12.29 8.52 -5.61
CA ILE A 492 12.00 7.44 -4.66
C ILE A 492 11.72 6.12 -5.40
N ARG A 493 10.96 6.17 -6.51
CA ARG A 493 10.75 5.02 -7.40
C ARG A 493 12.07 4.49 -7.98
N MET A 494 12.97 5.39 -8.38
CA MET A 494 14.31 5.04 -8.87
C MET A 494 15.15 4.40 -7.76
N GLN A 495 15.25 5.01 -6.57
CA GLN A 495 15.98 4.48 -5.41
C GLN A 495 15.47 3.09 -4.99
N HIS A 496 14.14 2.87 -4.99
CA HIS A 496 13.53 1.56 -4.74
C HIS A 496 13.89 0.55 -5.84
N SER A 497 13.87 0.94 -7.12
CA SER A 497 14.29 0.06 -8.21
C SER A 497 15.77 -0.33 -8.15
N LEU A 498 16.66 0.57 -7.70
CA LEU A 498 18.09 0.32 -7.49
C LEU A 498 18.32 -0.62 -6.31
N LEU A 499 17.59 -0.42 -5.20
CA LEU A 499 17.62 -1.34 -4.06
C LEU A 499 17.22 -2.76 -4.48
N LEU A 500 16.11 -2.92 -5.20
CA LEU A 500 15.65 -4.22 -5.72
C LEU A 500 16.60 -4.79 -6.80
N ALA A 501 17.35 -3.95 -7.51
CA ALA A 501 18.39 -4.40 -8.43
C ALA A 501 19.61 -4.95 -7.68
N ALA A 502 20.05 -4.26 -6.62
CA ALA A 502 21.18 -4.65 -5.79
C ALA A 502 20.92 -5.91 -4.96
N VAL A 503 19.72 -6.04 -4.38
CA VAL A 503 19.26 -7.27 -3.71
C VAL A 503 19.21 -8.45 -4.69
N GLY A 504 18.93 -8.19 -5.97
CA GLY A 504 19.06 -9.18 -7.05
C GLY A 504 20.49 -9.38 -7.58
N GLY A 505 21.52 -8.80 -6.96
CA GLY A 505 22.92 -8.92 -7.37
C GLY A 505 23.29 -8.19 -8.68
N ARG A 506 22.44 -7.28 -9.17
CA ARG A 506 22.61 -6.61 -10.49
C ARG A 506 23.30 -5.25 -10.43
N VAL A 507 23.47 -4.68 -9.25
CA VAL A 507 24.05 -3.34 -9.01
C VAL A 507 24.82 -3.36 -7.69
N SER A 508 26.04 -2.86 -7.68
CA SER A 508 26.78 -2.54 -6.44
C SER A 508 26.24 -1.23 -5.85
N LEU A 509 25.84 -1.26 -4.57
CA LEU A 509 25.54 -0.05 -3.81
C LEU A 509 26.69 0.24 -2.86
N ALA A 510 27.13 1.50 -2.82
CA ALA A 510 28.14 1.93 -1.87
C ALA A 510 27.61 1.81 -0.43
N GLU A 511 28.49 1.50 0.51
CA GLU A 511 28.11 1.42 1.93
C GLU A 511 27.56 2.77 2.42
N GLY A 512 26.53 2.73 3.28
CA GLY A 512 25.82 3.92 3.74
C GLY A 512 24.91 4.61 2.71
N ALA A 513 25.01 4.31 1.41
CA ALA A 513 24.18 4.97 0.38
C ALA A 513 22.68 4.72 0.60
N VAL A 514 22.30 3.49 0.99
CA VAL A 514 20.91 3.19 1.34
C VAL A 514 20.48 3.99 2.58
N ALA A 515 21.32 4.08 3.62
CA ALA A 515 20.97 4.80 4.85
C ALA A 515 20.68 6.29 4.60
N SER A 516 21.51 6.96 3.79
CA SER A 516 21.28 8.37 3.42
C SER A 516 20.08 8.58 2.48
N TRP A 517 19.61 7.54 1.78
CA TRP A 517 18.32 7.58 1.09
C TRP A 517 17.13 7.45 2.04
N LEU A 518 17.27 6.69 3.14
CA LEU A 518 16.20 6.48 4.12
C LEU A 518 16.05 7.64 5.12
N GLU A 519 17.14 8.28 5.52
CA GLU A 519 17.17 9.40 6.48
C GLU A 519 16.12 10.51 6.24
N PRO A 520 15.91 11.04 5.02
CA PRO A 520 14.90 12.07 4.79
C PRO A 520 13.44 11.55 4.75
N LEU A 521 13.20 10.24 4.75
CA LEU A 521 11.86 9.68 4.45
C LEU A 521 10.84 9.86 5.58
N PRO A 522 11.16 9.73 6.89
CA PRO A 522 10.19 10.01 7.95
C PRO A 522 9.73 11.48 7.95
N LYS A 523 10.65 12.42 7.71
CA LYS A 523 10.31 13.84 7.54
C LYS A 523 9.42 14.05 6.30
N LEU A 524 9.75 13.44 5.17
CA LEU A 524 8.92 13.48 3.96
C LEU A 524 7.50 12.96 4.21
N LEU A 525 7.36 11.83 4.90
CA LEU A 525 6.06 11.24 5.25
C LEU A 525 5.20 12.18 6.11
N TRP A 526 5.84 12.94 7.00
CA TRP A 526 5.18 13.97 7.81
C TRP A 526 4.71 15.18 6.96
N GLU A 527 5.56 15.70 6.07
CA GLU A 527 5.27 16.86 5.22
C GLU A 527 4.25 16.57 4.09
N VAL A 528 4.24 15.33 3.61
CA VAL A 528 3.28 14.84 2.62
C VAL A 528 1.93 14.51 3.28
N GLY A 529 1.94 13.73 4.36
CA GLY A 529 0.71 13.24 5.00
C GLY A 529 -0.26 12.58 4.01
N GLY A 530 -1.55 12.86 4.14
CA GLY A 530 -2.56 12.44 3.16
C GLY A 530 -2.52 13.19 1.82
N GLY A 531 -1.70 14.24 1.68
CA GLY A 531 -1.70 15.13 0.52
C GLY A 531 -1.03 14.58 -0.74
N SER A 532 -0.31 13.46 -0.67
CA SER A 532 0.12 12.68 -1.83
C SER A 532 0.32 11.21 -1.45
N PRO A 533 -0.73 10.36 -1.54
CA PRO A 533 -0.64 8.97 -1.13
C PRO A 533 0.34 8.15 -2.00
N GLU A 534 0.60 8.57 -3.24
CA GLU A 534 1.62 7.92 -4.10
C GLU A 534 3.05 8.12 -3.55
N ILE A 535 3.39 9.33 -3.10
CA ILE A 535 4.72 9.62 -2.52
C ILE A 535 4.86 8.91 -1.18
N ALA A 536 3.81 8.90 -0.36
CA ALA A 536 3.81 8.14 0.89
C ALA A 536 3.96 6.62 0.65
N ALA A 537 3.24 6.05 -0.32
CA ALA A 537 3.37 4.64 -0.67
C ALA A 537 4.77 4.30 -1.21
N ALA A 538 5.34 5.11 -2.11
CA ALA A 538 6.68 4.89 -2.62
C ALA A 538 7.76 4.96 -1.51
N ALA A 539 7.65 5.94 -0.61
CA ALA A 539 8.57 6.09 0.52
C ALA A 539 8.45 4.92 1.52
N LEU A 540 7.23 4.47 1.81
CA LEU A 540 6.99 3.31 2.68
C LEU A 540 7.44 2.00 2.06
N LEU A 541 7.30 1.80 0.75
CA LEU A 541 7.85 0.62 0.05
C LEU A 541 9.39 0.61 0.09
N LEU A 542 10.03 1.76 -0.15
CA LEU A 542 11.48 1.90 -0.04
C LEU A 542 11.99 1.59 1.38
N LEU A 543 11.33 2.13 2.42
CA LEU A 543 11.64 1.81 3.83
C LEU A 543 11.42 0.32 4.15
N LEU A 544 10.28 -0.24 3.72
CA LEU A 544 9.86 -1.60 4.02
C LEU A 544 10.78 -2.64 3.39
N ASP A 545 11.12 -2.48 2.10
CA ASP A 545 12.02 -3.41 1.42
C ASP A 545 13.48 -3.21 1.86
N ALA A 546 13.91 -1.98 2.19
CA ALA A 546 15.22 -1.78 2.82
C ALA A 546 15.31 -2.51 4.17
N ALA A 547 14.24 -2.47 4.98
CA ALA A 547 14.17 -3.18 6.25
C ALA A 547 14.01 -4.71 6.11
N ARG A 548 13.49 -5.20 4.98
CA ARG A 548 13.47 -6.65 4.64
C ARG A 548 14.82 -7.19 4.22
N PHE A 549 15.60 -6.38 3.50
CA PHE A 549 16.85 -6.82 2.88
C PHE A 549 18.13 -6.31 3.56
N ALA A 550 18.03 -5.49 4.60
CA ALA A 550 19.17 -5.09 5.43
C ALA A 550 19.81 -6.31 6.12
N ALA A 551 21.07 -6.59 5.79
CA ALA A 551 21.85 -7.63 6.46
C ALA A 551 22.11 -7.22 7.93
N PRO A 552 21.99 -8.12 8.91
CA PRO A 552 22.30 -7.81 10.31
C PRO A 552 23.72 -7.27 10.48
N GLY A 553 23.86 -6.14 11.18
CA GLY A 553 25.14 -5.45 11.35
C GLY A 553 25.59 -4.57 10.17
N SER A 554 24.82 -4.50 9.07
CA SER A 554 25.05 -3.46 8.06
C SER A 554 24.68 -2.07 8.57
N SER A 555 25.31 -1.02 8.02
CA SER A 555 24.95 0.38 8.28
C SER A 555 23.46 0.69 8.02
N ALA A 556 22.81 -0.01 7.08
CA ALA A 556 21.36 0.05 6.91
C ALA A 556 20.61 -0.57 8.12
N SER A 557 20.98 -1.77 8.56
CA SER A 557 20.38 -2.41 9.74
C SER A 557 20.59 -1.62 11.02
N GLU A 558 21.75 -0.95 11.17
CA GLU A 558 22.02 -0.06 12.29
C GLU A 558 21.07 1.14 12.26
N PHE A 559 21.07 1.92 11.16
CA PHE A 559 20.19 3.06 10.95
C PHE A 559 18.70 2.73 11.22
N LEU A 560 18.22 1.59 10.71
CA LEU A 560 16.84 1.14 10.88
C LEU A 560 16.45 0.90 12.35
N SER A 561 17.41 0.47 13.18
CA SER A 561 17.18 0.15 14.59
C SER A 561 17.42 1.33 15.53
N SER A 562 18.50 2.10 15.33
CA SER A 562 18.90 3.21 16.21
C SER A 562 18.24 4.53 15.85
N THR A 563 18.09 4.80 14.56
CA THR A 563 17.76 6.15 14.05
C THR A 563 16.34 6.21 13.50
N LEU A 564 15.89 5.20 12.76
CA LEU A 564 14.55 5.19 12.15
C LEU A 564 13.43 4.99 13.19
N GLN A 565 13.55 4.02 14.11
CA GLN A 565 12.49 3.75 15.10
C GLN A 565 11.97 5.00 15.87
N PRO A 566 12.82 5.87 16.45
CA PRO A 566 12.33 7.08 17.12
C PRO A 566 11.75 8.12 16.14
N GLN A 567 12.09 8.08 14.85
CA GLN A 567 11.49 8.93 13.81
C GLN A 567 10.16 8.39 13.27
N LEU A 568 9.90 7.08 13.40
CA LEU A 568 8.59 6.50 13.07
C LEU A 568 7.53 6.81 14.13
N ALA A 569 7.92 6.98 15.40
CA ALA A 569 7.00 7.25 16.51
C ALA A 569 5.98 8.37 16.21
N PRO A 570 6.39 9.59 15.81
CA PRO A 570 5.46 10.66 15.44
C PRO A 570 4.50 10.30 14.31
N LEU A 571 4.89 9.46 13.34
CA LEU A 571 4.06 9.10 12.18
C LEU A 571 2.77 8.37 12.58
N PHE A 572 2.74 7.72 13.75
CA PHE A 572 1.53 7.12 14.31
C PHE A 572 0.77 8.09 15.20
N ALA A 573 1.42 8.63 16.24
CA ALA A 573 0.82 9.63 17.12
C ALA A 573 1.87 10.38 17.95
N VAL A 574 1.53 11.61 18.36
CA VAL A 574 2.30 12.36 19.37
C VAL A 574 1.37 12.77 20.51
N GLN A 575 1.65 12.29 21.72
CA GLN A 575 0.96 12.74 22.93
C GLN A 575 1.47 14.14 23.30
N LEU A 576 0.58 15.12 23.43
CA LEU A 576 0.95 16.50 23.77
C LEU A 576 0.96 16.73 25.30
N PRO A 577 1.79 17.65 25.81
CA PRO A 577 1.85 17.95 27.24
C PRO A 577 0.52 18.54 27.76
N PRO A 578 0.21 18.43 29.07
CA PRO A 578 -1.10 18.81 29.64
C PRO A 578 -1.47 20.30 29.50
N LYS A 579 -0.53 21.18 29.14
CA LYS A 579 -0.84 22.55 28.72
C LYS A 579 -1.71 22.60 27.45
N ALA A 580 -1.52 21.66 26.53
CA ALA A 580 -2.37 21.51 25.35
C ALA A 580 -3.76 20.95 25.69
N ALA A 581 -3.88 20.13 26.73
CA ALA A 581 -5.17 19.57 27.16
C ALA A 581 -6.18 20.65 27.54
N LYS A 582 -5.76 21.69 28.28
CA LYS A 582 -6.65 22.80 28.63
C LYS A 582 -7.13 23.60 27.41
N ALA A 583 -6.28 23.76 26.38
CA ALA A 583 -6.65 24.44 25.13
C ALA A 583 -7.57 23.59 24.23
N ALA A 584 -7.27 22.30 24.06
CA ALA A 584 -8.10 21.37 23.30
C ALA A 584 -9.47 21.15 23.96
N TRP A 585 -9.52 21.07 25.30
CA TRP A 585 -10.76 20.99 26.06
C TRP A 585 -11.64 22.22 25.85
N ALA A 586 -11.06 23.43 25.88
CA ALA A 586 -11.80 24.66 25.62
C ALA A 586 -12.35 24.75 24.18
N LYS A 587 -11.60 24.24 23.18
CA LYS A 587 -12.11 24.09 21.80
C LYS A 587 -13.25 23.07 21.72
N TYR A 588 -13.12 21.92 22.38
CA TYR A 588 -14.13 20.87 22.40
C TYR A 588 -15.43 21.34 23.06
N THR A 589 -15.37 22.03 24.20
CA THR A 589 -16.57 22.52 24.89
C THR A 589 -17.26 23.65 24.13
N SER A 590 -16.52 24.53 23.43
CA SER A 590 -17.14 25.56 22.59
C SER A 590 -17.78 24.97 21.32
N ALA A 591 -17.16 23.96 20.69
CA ALA A 591 -17.75 23.22 19.59
C ALA A 591 -19.04 22.48 20.00
N LEU A 592 -19.04 21.83 21.17
CA LEU A 592 -20.20 21.11 21.69
C LEU A 592 -21.35 22.06 22.08
N ALA A 593 -21.03 23.26 22.60
CA ALA A 593 -22.01 24.31 22.84
C ALA A 593 -22.61 24.86 21.53
N ALA A 594 -21.79 25.05 20.48
CA ALA A 594 -22.27 25.48 19.17
C ALA A 594 -23.15 24.43 18.46
N ALA A 595 -22.91 23.14 18.72
CA ALA A 595 -23.68 22.03 18.13
C ALA A 595 -25.07 21.82 18.76
N SER A 596 -25.40 22.49 19.87
CA SER A 596 -26.69 22.36 20.57
C SER A 596 -27.51 23.66 20.65
N PRO A 597 -27.84 24.32 19.51
CA PRO A 597 -28.53 25.62 19.51
C PRO A 597 -30.04 25.55 19.84
N LEU A 598 -30.59 24.35 20.07
CA LEU A 598 -32.04 24.10 20.14
C LEU A 598 -32.67 24.21 21.54
N SER A 599 -31.87 24.26 22.61
CA SER A 599 -32.36 24.66 23.93
C SER A 599 -32.45 26.18 24.01
N GLY A 600 -33.65 26.73 23.84
CA GLY A 600 -33.89 28.17 23.96
C GLY A 600 -33.46 28.71 25.34
N PRO A 601 -33.02 29.98 25.42
CA PRO A 601 -32.47 30.54 26.65
C PRO A 601 -33.58 30.77 27.69
N GLU A 602 -33.71 29.87 28.67
CA GLU A 602 -34.54 30.14 29.85
C GLU A 602 -33.89 31.24 30.72
N PRO A 603 -34.54 32.40 30.90
CA PRO A 603 -33.93 33.55 31.56
C PRO A 603 -34.04 33.43 33.09
N GLY A 604 -33.21 32.57 33.68
CA GLY A 604 -33.16 32.39 35.14
C GLY A 604 -32.10 31.42 35.66
N SER A 605 -31.67 30.46 34.84
CA SER A 605 -30.59 29.54 35.22
C SER A 605 -29.24 30.26 35.22
N ALA A 606 -28.78 30.70 36.38
CA ALA A 606 -27.40 31.15 36.58
C ALA A 606 -26.42 30.05 36.12
N PRO A 607 -25.22 30.40 35.59
CA PRO A 607 -24.23 29.42 35.15
C PRO A 607 -23.63 28.70 36.35
N GLY A 608 -24.29 27.62 36.78
CA GLY A 608 -23.81 26.73 37.83
C GLY A 608 -22.40 26.25 37.49
N SER A 609 -21.50 26.29 38.48
CA SER A 609 -20.07 26.06 38.26
C SER A 609 -19.82 24.64 37.76
N VAL A 610 -19.67 24.47 36.44
CA VAL A 610 -19.15 23.26 35.81
C VAL A 610 -17.79 22.99 36.44
N SER A 611 -17.72 21.98 37.30
CA SER A 611 -16.68 21.86 38.30
C SER A 611 -15.31 21.58 37.67
N SER A 612 -14.26 22.12 38.29
CA SER A 612 -12.88 22.08 37.78
C SER A 612 -12.23 20.68 37.78
N ALA A 613 -13.00 19.61 37.98
CA ALA A 613 -12.53 18.24 38.10
C ALA A 613 -12.09 17.60 36.75
N GLY A 614 -12.61 18.10 35.62
CA GLY A 614 -12.48 17.42 34.33
C GLY A 614 -11.15 17.58 33.57
N SER A 615 -10.18 18.39 34.02
CA SER A 615 -8.97 18.65 33.20
C SER A 615 -8.01 17.49 33.11
N ASP A 616 -8.01 16.61 34.11
CA ASP A 616 -6.99 15.56 34.27
C ASP A 616 -7.46 14.23 33.60
N GLU A 617 -8.72 14.20 33.15
CA GLU A 617 -9.31 13.15 32.32
C GLU A 617 -9.10 13.37 30.80
N VAL A 618 -8.32 14.39 30.39
CA VAL A 618 -8.16 14.75 28.96
C VAL A 618 -6.76 14.44 28.45
N MET A 619 -6.64 13.42 27.60
CA MET A 619 -5.43 13.20 26.81
C MET A 619 -5.52 13.99 25.49
N VAL A 620 -4.51 14.79 25.16
CA VAL A 620 -4.38 15.34 23.80
C VAL A 620 -3.41 14.51 23.00
N LEU A 621 -3.90 14.01 21.87
CA LEU A 621 -3.16 13.24 20.90
C LEU A 621 -3.19 13.97 19.57
N LEU A 622 -2.01 14.30 19.03
CA LEU A 622 -1.86 14.71 17.64
C LEU A 622 -1.81 13.44 16.78
N PRO A 623 -2.79 13.19 15.89
CA PRO A 623 -2.74 12.07 14.96
C PRO A 623 -1.54 12.20 14.04
N GLY A 624 -0.73 11.14 13.95
CA GLY A 624 0.42 11.12 13.06
C GLY A 624 0.03 10.96 11.59
N ALA A 625 0.97 11.18 10.68
CA ALA A 625 0.75 11.13 9.24
C ALA A 625 0.00 9.87 8.75
N VAL A 626 0.21 8.71 9.37
CA VAL A 626 -0.42 7.42 9.02
C VAL A 626 -1.94 7.47 9.16
N SER A 627 -2.50 8.28 10.07
CA SER A 627 -3.96 8.49 10.20
C SER A 627 -4.61 9.12 8.97
N LYS A 628 -3.83 9.80 8.13
CA LYS A 628 -4.31 10.53 6.94
C LYS A 628 -4.02 9.77 5.63
N LEU A 629 -3.47 8.55 5.71
CA LEU A 629 -3.13 7.73 4.55
C LEU A 629 -4.27 6.75 4.22
N PRO A 630 -4.49 6.41 2.93
CA PRO A 630 -5.41 5.33 2.57
C PRO A 630 -5.03 4.03 3.26
N GLU A 631 -6.03 3.24 3.67
CA GLU A 631 -5.81 2.02 4.46
C GLU A 631 -4.71 1.06 3.94
N PRO A 632 -4.61 0.71 2.63
CA PRO A 632 -3.53 -0.15 2.15
C PRO A 632 -2.14 0.48 2.31
N VAL A 633 -2.02 1.81 2.27
CA VAL A 633 -0.77 2.54 2.50
C VAL A 633 -0.46 2.63 3.99
N ALA A 634 -1.46 2.84 4.84
CA ALA A 634 -1.30 2.80 6.29
C ALA A 634 -0.84 1.42 6.80
N ARG A 635 -1.32 0.33 6.16
CA ARG A 635 -0.84 -1.04 6.43
C ARG A 635 0.65 -1.23 6.10
N LEU A 636 1.21 -0.55 5.08
CA LEU A 636 2.66 -0.60 4.80
C LEU A 636 3.50 0.04 5.93
N ALA A 637 3.02 1.13 6.53
CA ALA A 637 3.69 1.75 7.69
C ALA A 637 3.66 0.83 8.92
N VAL A 638 2.57 0.06 9.10
CA VAL A 638 2.49 -0.96 10.14
C VAL A 638 3.43 -2.14 9.85
N ASP A 639 3.45 -2.66 8.62
CA ASP A 639 4.32 -3.76 8.23
C ASP A 639 5.81 -3.37 8.30
N LEU A 640 6.16 -2.08 8.15
CA LEU A 640 7.51 -1.57 8.39
C LEU A 640 7.99 -1.78 9.83
N ILE A 641 7.12 -1.61 10.84
CA ILE A 641 7.45 -1.89 12.25
C ILE A 641 7.86 -3.35 12.45
N TYR A 642 7.30 -4.28 11.66
CA TYR A 642 7.73 -5.68 11.71
C TYR A 642 9.18 -5.86 11.23
N HIS A 643 9.75 -4.95 10.46
CA HIS A 643 11.09 -5.10 9.90
C HIS A 643 12.18 -4.21 10.57
N THR A 644 11.81 -3.26 11.44
CA THR A 644 12.79 -2.37 12.13
C THR A 644 13.56 -2.98 13.30
N GLY A 645 13.39 -4.28 13.59
CA GLY A 645 14.08 -4.99 14.69
C GLY A 645 13.28 -5.04 16.00
N ALA A 646 13.98 -5.15 17.14
CA ALA A 646 13.35 -5.16 18.46
C ALA A 646 12.82 -3.76 18.82
N LEU A 647 11.62 -3.68 19.39
CA LEU A 647 10.90 -2.40 19.55
C LEU A 647 11.38 -1.61 20.76
N GLY A 648 11.90 -0.40 20.51
CA GLY A 648 12.29 0.52 21.57
C GLY A 648 11.10 1.13 22.33
N GLY A 649 11.27 1.34 23.64
CA GLY A 649 10.31 2.06 24.49
C GLY A 649 9.81 3.41 23.95
N PRO A 650 10.65 4.24 23.27
CA PRO A 650 10.21 5.49 22.63
C PRO A 650 9.17 5.31 21.51
N LEU A 651 9.17 4.16 20.82
CA LEU A 651 8.18 3.83 19.79
C LEU A 651 6.92 3.22 20.41
N LEU A 652 7.07 2.32 21.38
CA LEU A 652 5.97 1.59 22.00
C LEU A 652 4.90 2.49 22.66
N LYS A 653 5.28 3.60 23.31
CA LYS A 653 4.33 4.54 23.92
C LYS A 653 3.40 5.21 22.88
N PRO A 654 3.91 5.87 21.82
CA PRO A 654 3.12 6.30 20.66
C PRO A 654 2.20 5.22 20.07
N LEU A 655 2.67 3.97 19.94
CA LEU A 655 1.84 2.89 19.41
C LEU A 655 0.67 2.53 20.35
N ALA A 656 0.88 2.52 21.67
CA ALA A 656 -0.20 2.32 22.63
C ALA A 656 -1.27 3.43 22.55
N ALA A 657 -0.84 4.69 22.46
CA ALA A 657 -1.73 5.84 22.34
C ALA A 657 -2.47 5.87 20.99
N ALA A 658 -1.83 5.45 19.90
CA ALA A 658 -2.47 5.30 18.60
C ALA A 658 -3.55 4.21 18.61
N LEU A 659 -3.28 3.07 19.28
CA LEU A 659 -4.25 1.98 19.46
C LEU A 659 -5.46 2.38 20.32
N SER A 660 -5.26 3.16 21.39
CA SER A 660 -6.36 3.64 22.26
C SER A 660 -7.18 4.79 21.67
N SER A 661 -6.70 5.43 20.60
CA SER A 661 -7.41 6.48 19.86
C SER A 661 -8.33 5.91 18.77
N ALA A 662 -9.25 6.74 18.27
CA ALA A 662 -10.05 6.50 17.08
C ALA A 662 -9.31 6.80 15.75
N ALA A 663 -8.16 7.48 15.80
CA ALA A 663 -7.56 8.18 14.65
C ALA A 663 -7.03 7.28 13.52
N LEU A 664 -6.73 6.01 13.79
CA LEU A 664 -6.40 5.00 12.77
C LEU A 664 -7.64 4.13 12.47
N PRO A 665 -7.81 3.53 11.28
CA PRO A 665 -8.86 2.54 11.05
C PRO A 665 -8.71 1.31 11.97
N CYS A 666 -9.83 0.70 12.39
CA CYS A 666 -9.83 -0.43 13.33
C CYS A 666 -8.99 -1.62 12.82
N SER A 667 -9.12 -1.95 11.53
CA SER A 667 -8.32 -2.97 10.82
C SER A 667 -6.81 -2.70 10.87
N VAL A 668 -6.40 -1.43 10.74
CA VAL A 668 -4.99 -1.00 10.84
C VAL A 668 -4.50 -1.14 12.27
N CYS A 669 -5.32 -0.82 13.27
CA CYS A 669 -4.99 -1.05 14.68
C CYS A 669 -4.88 -2.53 15.06
N LEU A 670 -5.76 -3.39 14.56
CA LEU A 670 -5.65 -4.85 14.76
C LEU A 670 -4.36 -5.40 14.13
N ARG A 671 -4.03 -4.98 12.90
CA ARG A 671 -2.76 -5.33 12.24
C ARG A 671 -1.54 -4.78 12.99
N LEU A 672 -1.62 -3.57 13.54
CA LEU A 672 -0.55 -2.96 14.34
C LEU A 672 -0.33 -3.72 15.63
N LEU A 673 -1.40 -4.12 16.31
CA LEU A 673 -1.35 -4.94 17.49
C LEU A 673 -0.73 -6.32 17.19
N ASP A 674 -1.14 -7.00 16.13
CA ASP A 674 -0.52 -8.26 15.68
C ASP A 674 1.01 -8.12 15.46
N VAL A 675 1.44 -7.04 14.79
CA VAL A 675 2.86 -6.76 14.51
C VAL A 675 3.64 -6.46 15.79
N VAL A 676 3.10 -5.64 16.69
CA VAL A 676 3.76 -5.33 17.97
C VAL A 676 3.83 -6.59 18.85
N MET A 677 2.76 -7.37 18.96
CA MET A 677 2.75 -8.64 19.70
C MET A 677 3.75 -9.64 19.11
N ALA A 678 3.91 -9.69 17.79
CA ALA A 678 4.91 -10.54 17.15
C ALA A 678 6.36 -10.09 17.45
N ARG A 679 6.62 -8.79 17.67
CA ARG A 679 7.96 -8.25 17.93
C ARG A 679 8.30 -8.03 19.41
N LEU A 680 7.32 -7.93 20.29
CA LEU A 680 7.55 -8.02 21.75
C LEU A 680 8.04 -9.41 22.17
N ARG A 681 7.78 -10.45 21.37
CA ARG A 681 8.39 -11.78 21.54
C ARG A 681 9.90 -11.78 21.34
N ASP A 682 10.40 -10.91 20.47
CA ASP A 682 11.81 -10.76 20.13
C ASP A 682 12.49 -9.64 20.96
N ALA A 683 11.79 -9.05 21.94
CA ALA A 683 12.34 -7.99 22.77
C ALA A 683 13.35 -8.56 23.78
N PRO A 684 14.51 -7.91 24.00
CA PRO A 684 15.52 -8.38 24.94
C PRO A 684 15.11 -8.21 26.41
N ASP A 685 14.10 -7.37 26.68
CA ASP A 685 13.55 -7.13 28.01
C ASP A 685 12.04 -7.51 28.07
N PRO A 686 11.66 -8.57 28.82
CA PRO A 686 10.27 -8.93 29.02
C PRO A 686 9.53 -7.95 29.95
N ALA A 687 10.22 -7.16 30.78
CA ALA A 687 9.58 -6.16 31.64
C ALA A 687 9.03 -4.98 30.81
N LEU A 688 9.76 -4.54 29.78
CA LEU A 688 9.27 -3.59 28.77
C LEU A 688 8.04 -4.13 28.01
N ALA A 689 8.03 -5.42 27.65
CA ALA A 689 6.85 -6.03 27.02
C ALA A 689 5.64 -6.06 27.98
N ALA A 690 5.84 -6.48 29.23
CA ALA A 690 4.82 -6.48 30.27
C ALA A 690 4.32 -5.06 30.59
N SER A 691 5.20 -4.06 30.65
CA SER A 691 4.88 -2.64 30.87
C SER A 691 4.05 -2.05 29.73
N TRP A 692 4.36 -2.42 28.47
CA TRP A 692 3.54 -2.03 27.33
C TRP A 692 2.15 -2.69 27.36
N LEU A 693 2.07 -3.97 27.70
CA LEU A 693 0.81 -4.70 27.85
C LEU A 693 -0.05 -4.14 28.98
N LEU A 694 0.55 -3.81 30.13
CA LEU A 694 -0.08 -3.05 31.21
C LEU A 694 -0.65 -1.72 30.69
N THR A 695 0.13 -0.97 29.92
CA THR A 695 -0.32 0.30 29.32
C THR A 695 -1.50 0.06 28.37
N LEU A 696 -1.43 -0.95 27.49
CA LEU A 696 -2.48 -1.26 26.51
C LEU A 696 -3.77 -1.84 27.14
N LEU A 697 -3.68 -2.59 28.24
CA LEU A 697 -4.83 -3.27 28.85
C LEU A 697 -5.41 -2.54 30.07
N PHE A 698 -4.57 -1.79 30.79
CA PHE A 698 -4.89 -1.20 32.11
C PHE A 698 -4.44 0.26 32.29
N GLY A 699 -3.70 0.85 31.35
CA GLY A 699 -3.15 2.20 31.47
C GLY A 699 -4.21 3.31 31.67
N PRO A 700 -3.84 4.45 32.28
CA PRO A 700 -4.78 5.53 32.64
C PRO A 700 -5.44 6.22 31.43
N GLN A 701 -4.86 6.03 30.24
CA GLN A 701 -5.45 6.42 28.95
C GLN A 701 -6.82 5.78 28.68
N HIS A 702 -7.12 4.65 29.30
CA HIS A 702 -8.44 4.04 29.25
C HIS A 702 -9.35 4.77 30.23
N GLY A 703 -10.34 5.49 29.69
CA GLY A 703 -11.26 6.32 30.45
C GLY A 703 -11.07 7.81 30.18
N GLN A 704 -9.83 8.24 29.95
CA GLN A 704 -9.55 9.57 29.45
C GLN A 704 -10.23 9.82 28.10
N ARG A 705 -10.77 11.03 27.90
CA ARG A 705 -11.18 11.51 26.58
C ARG A 705 -9.93 11.82 25.78
N VAL A 706 -9.81 11.24 24.60
CA VAL A 706 -8.69 11.51 23.69
C VAL A 706 -9.13 12.60 22.73
N LEU A 707 -8.54 13.79 22.79
CA LEU A 707 -8.86 14.91 21.91
C LEU A 707 -7.72 15.22 20.95
N SER A 708 -8.05 15.71 19.75
CA SER A 708 -7.07 16.37 18.87
C SER A 708 -6.68 17.75 19.44
N PRO A 709 -5.57 18.35 18.97
CA PRO A 709 -5.21 19.74 19.32
C PRO A 709 -6.25 20.79 18.88
N ASP A 710 -7.18 20.38 18.00
CA ASP A 710 -8.27 21.20 17.48
C ASP A 710 -9.61 20.95 18.17
N GLY A 711 -9.63 20.09 19.19
CA GLY A 711 -10.83 19.79 19.97
C GLY A 711 -11.74 18.72 19.36
N ALA A 712 -11.41 18.13 18.21
CA ALA A 712 -12.13 16.96 17.70
C ALA A 712 -11.97 15.75 18.64
N ASP A 713 -13.05 15.00 18.90
CA ASP A 713 -13.02 13.80 19.73
C ASP A 713 -12.40 12.63 18.95
N LEU A 714 -11.33 12.07 19.53
CA LEU A 714 -10.57 10.92 19.04
C LEU A 714 -10.69 9.73 20.01
N THR A 715 -11.67 9.72 20.92
CA THR A 715 -11.89 8.61 21.86
C THR A 715 -12.36 7.37 21.10
N ALA A 716 -11.63 6.25 21.24
CA ALA A 716 -12.02 4.99 20.61
C ALA A 716 -13.39 4.48 21.10
N SER A 717 -14.19 3.94 20.17
CA SER A 717 -15.44 3.27 20.50
C SER A 717 -15.23 2.01 21.33
N TRP A 718 -16.24 1.65 22.14
CA TRP A 718 -16.19 0.49 23.03
C TRP A 718 -15.84 -0.81 22.30
N ASP A 719 -16.50 -1.10 21.18
CA ASP A 719 -16.31 -2.38 20.47
C ASP A 719 -14.92 -2.49 19.81
N ARG A 720 -14.31 -1.36 19.46
CA ARG A 720 -12.92 -1.27 19.00
C ARG A 720 -11.95 -1.55 20.15
N GLN A 721 -12.14 -0.92 21.32
CA GLN A 721 -11.33 -1.19 22.51
C GLN A 721 -11.46 -2.65 22.94
N ARG A 722 -12.68 -3.20 22.91
CA ARG A 722 -13.00 -4.61 23.16
C ARG A 722 -12.23 -5.54 22.20
N ALA A 723 -12.32 -5.31 20.89
CA ALA A 723 -11.63 -6.11 19.88
C ALA A 723 -10.10 -6.06 20.02
N LEU A 724 -9.55 -4.90 20.42
CA LEU A 724 -8.12 -4.75 20.70
C LEU A 724 -7.71 -5.53 21.96
N VAL A 725 -8.47 -5.46 23.06
CA VAL A 725 -8.20 -6.27 24.26
C VAL A 725 -8.28 -7.76 23.95
N ASP A 726 -9.33 -8.22 23.26
CA ASP A 726 -9.48 -9.62 22.85
C ASP A 726 -8.29 -10.09 21.98
N THR A 727 -7.84 -9.27 21.03
CA THR A 727 -6.71 -9.59 20.14
C THR A 727 -5.37 -9.58 20.88
N ALA A 728 -5.15 -8.62 21.80
CA ALA A 728 -3.94 -8.55 22.62
C ALA A 728 -3.81 -9.78 23.52
N LEU A 729 -4.93 -10.19 24.13
CA LEU A 729 -4.98 -11.34 25.03
C LEU A 729 -4.85 -12.68 24.28
N MET A 730 -5.37 -12.80 23.04
CA MET A 730 -5.03 -13.91 22.15
C MET A 730 -3.54 -13.90 21.72
N GLY A 731 -2.94 -12.72 21.60
CA GLY A 731 -1.50 -12.56 21.32
C GLY A 731 -0.59 -13.02 22.47
N LEU A 732 -1.03 -12.94 23.73
CA LEU A 732 -0.22 -13.29 24.91
C LEU A 732 0.31 -14.73 24.88
N GLY A 733 -0.46 -15.69 24.35
CA GLY A 733 0.00 -17.08 24.20
C GLY A 733 1.27 -17.22 23.34
N ARG A 734 1.58 -16.23 22.49
CA ARG A 734 2.81 -16.16 21.69
C ARG A 734 4.04 -15.65 22.47
N LEU A 735 3.83 -15.03 23.65
CA LEU A 735 4.87 -14.38 24.47
C LEU A 735 5.42 -15.25 25.61
N GLY A 736 4.98 -16.51 25.74
CA GLY A 736 5.40 -17.42 26.81
C GLY A 736 4.26 -17.90 27.74
N GLY A 737 3.01 -17.63 27.37
CA GLY A 737 1.83 -18.00 28.16
C GLY A 737 1.33 -16.86 29.05
N ILE A 738 0.09 -16.99 29.51
CA ILE A 738 -0.62 -15.94 30.25
C ILE A 738 -0.30 -16.02 31.75
N ALA A 739 -0.17 -17.24 32.31
CA ALA A 739 0.11 -17.41 33.74
C ALA A 739 1.42 -16.70 34.23
N PRO A 740 2.57 -16.75 33.53
CA PRO A 740 3.78 -16.03 33.97
C PRO A 740 3.60 -14.51 33.94
N LEU A 741 2.91 -13.98 32.92
CA LEU A 741 2.59 -12.55 32.85
C LEU A 741 1.66 -12.15 34.00
N LEU A 742 0.61 -12.94 34.26
CA LEU A 742 -0.33 -12.69 35.35
C LEU A 742 0.38 -12.56 36.71
N MET A 743 1.40 -13.40 36.98
CA MET A 743 2.22 -13.31 38.20
C MET A 743 2.99 -11.97 38.29
N VAL A 744 3.51 -11.45 37.18
CA VAL A 744 4.20 -10.15 37.11
C VAL A 744 3.21 -8.98 37.25
N LEU A 745 1.99 -9.11 36.69
CA LEU A 745 0.99 -8.04 36.73
C LEU A 745 0.21 -8.00 38.07
N ALA A 746 0.09 -9.13 38.77
CA ALA A 746 -0.72 -9.29 39.98
C ALA A 746 -0.62 -8.14 41.01
N PRO A 747 0.56 -7.67 41.45
CA PRO A 747 0.65 -6.57 42.42
C PRO A 747 0.15 -5.23 41.88
N GLN A 748 0.25 -4.99 40.58
CA GLN A 748 -0.28 -3.76 39.95
C GLN A 748 -1.78 -3.85 39.75
N LEU A 749 -2.28 -5.03 39.32
CA LEU A 749 -3.71 -5.31 39.18
C LEU A 749 -4.46 -5.25 40.52
N ALA A 750 -3.81 -5.65 41.62
CA ALA A 750 -4.34 -5.56 42.97
C ALA A 750 -4.40 -4.11 43.52
N ALA A 751 -3.66 -3.18 42.93
CA ALA A 751 -3.67 -1.76 43.28
C ALA A 751 -4.68 -0.92 42.47
N LEU A 752 -5.40 -1.54 41.52
CA LEU A 752 -6.43 -0.86 40.72
C LEU A 752 -7.82 -0.97 41.40
N PRO A 753 -8.65 0.10 41.39
CA PRO A 753 -9.98 0.14 42.04
C PRO A 753 -11.07 -0.65 41.29
N LEU A 754 -10.74 -1.83 40.75
CA LEU A 754 -11.60 -2.61 39.83
C LEU A 754 -12.85 -3.16 40.52
N ALA A 755 -12.80 -3.35 41.84
CA ALA A 755 -13.90 -3.77 42.68
C ALA A 755 -14.80 -2.61 43.17
N GLU A 756 -14.40 -1.35 42.98
CA GLU A 756 -15.11 -0.20 43.56
C GLU A 756 -16.38 0.14 42.77
N VAL A 757 -17.52 0.05 43.46
CA VAL A 757 -18.87 0.31 42.92
C VAL A 757 -19.00 1.70 42.30
N VAL A 758 -18.35 2.70 42.91
CA VAL A 758 -18.35 4.10 42.48
C VAL A 758 -17.83 4.24 41.03
N THR A 759 -16.95 3.34 40.59
CA THR A 759 -16.38 3.34 39.24
C THR A 759 -17.23 2.58 38.21
N ALA A 760 -18.37 1.98 38.59
CA ALA A 760 -19.21 1.21 37.68
C ALA A 760 -19.79 2.10 36.57
N GLY A 761 -19.58 1.72 35.30
CA GLY A 761 -19.96 2.52 34.13
C GLY A 761 -18.94 3.58 33.71
N ALA A 762 -17.92 3.89 34.51
CA ALA A 762 -16.82 4.77 34.10
C ALA A 762 -16.03 4.11 32.95
N ARG A 763 -15.84 4.82 31.83
CA ARG A 763 -15.27 4.27 30.58
C ARG A 763 -13.95 3.50 30.79
N GLY A 764 -13.10 4.00 31.68
CA GLY A 764 -11.80 3.40 32.00
C GLY A 764 -11.90 2.13 32.81
N ALA A 765 -12.49 2.23 34.00
CA ALA A 765 -12.69 1.09 34.89
C ALA A 765 -13.47 -0.06 34.22
N ARG A 766 -14.42 0.26 33.33
CA ARG A 766 -15.13 -0.72 32.49
C ARG A 766 -14.18 -1.53 31.59
N LEU A 767 -13.26 -0.86 30.89
CA LEU A 767 -12.29 -1.56 30.03
C LEU A 767 -11.25 -2.31 30.86
N GLN A 768 -10.75 -1.72 31.96
CA GLN A 768 -9.82 -2.38 32.88
C GLN A 768 -10.43 -3.65 33.50
N ARG A 769 -11.71 -3.61 33.91
CA ARG A 769 -12.46 -4.80 34.36
C ARG A 769 -12.59 -5.85 33.25
N TYR A 770 -12.93 -5.43 32.02
CA TYR A 770 -12.99 -6.35 30.87
C TYR A 770 -11.64 -7.03 30.62
N SER A 771 -10.55 -6.27 30.62
CA SER A 771 -9.17 -6.76 30.50
C SER A 771 -8.84 -7.79 31.60
N LEU A 772 -9.14 -7.50 32.88
CA LEU A 772 -8.89 -8.43 33.98
C LEU A 772 -9.69 -9.73 33.83
N VAL A 773 -11.01 -9.62 33.64
CA VAL A 773 -11.91 -10.77 33.48
C VAL A 773 -11.45 -11.66 32.34
N ARG A 774 -11.09 -11.05 31.20
CA ARG A 774 -10.66 -11.76 30.00
C ARG A 774 -9.28 -12.41 30.16
N LEU A 775 -8.33 -11.72 30.81
CA LEU A 775 -7.01 -12.23 31.14
C LEU A 775 -7.11 -13.45 32.07
N CYS A 776 -7.91 -13.38 33.13
CA CYS A 776 -8.14 -14.50 34.05
C CYS A 776 -8.87 -15.67 33.36
N ALA A 777 -9.89 -15.41 32.53
CA ALA A 777 -10.62 -16.45 31.81
C ALA A 777 -9.71 -17.27 30.87
N LEU A 778 -8.71 -16.63 30.26
CA LEU A 778 -7.74 -17.29 29.38
C LEU A 778 -6.63 -17.99 30.18
N ALA A 779 -6.10 -17.38 31.25
CA ALA A 779 -5.13 -18.02 32.14
C ALA A 779 -5.65 -19.34 32.74
N LEU A 780 -6.95 -19.40 33.02
CA LEU A 780 -7.63 -20.60 33.54
C LEU A 780 -7.90 -21.68 32.47
N GLY A 781 -7.83 -21.33 31.19
CA GLY A 781 -7.93 -22.26 30.06
C GLY A 781 -6.58 -22.80 29.57
N GLU A 782 -5.46 -22.23 30.02
CA GLU A 782 -4.12 -22.76 29.72
C GLU A 782 -3.89 -24.07 30.50
N ALA A 783 -3.76 -25.19 29.80
CA ALA A 783 -3.61 -26.52 30.42
C ALA A 783 -2.38 -26.68 31.34
N ALA A 784 -1.39 -25.79 31.24
CA ALA A 784 -0.22 -25.73 32.13
C ALA A 784 -0.40 -24.78 33.34
N GLY A 785 -1.48 -24.01 33.40
CA GLY A 785 -1.76 -22.99 34.43
C GLY A 785 -2.67 -23.45 35.58
N GLY A 786 -3.23 -24.66 35.52
CA GLY A 786 -4.02 -25.22 36.62
C GLY A 786 -3.12 -25.43 37.86
N ASP A 787 -3.36 -24.82 39.02
CA ASP A 787 -4.68 -24.56 39.60
C ASP A 787 -4.87 -23.16 40.24
N ARG A 788 -3.87 -22.27 40.15
CA ARG A 788 -3.75 -21.12 41.05
C ARG A 788 -3.62 -19.78 40.33
N LEU A 789 -4.73 -19.06 40.23
CA LEU A 789 -4.67 -17.59 40.17
C LEU A 789 -4.01 -17.05 41.46
N PRO A 790 -3.26 -15.93 41.40
CA PRO A 790 -2.72 -15.26 42.59
C PRO A 790 -3.82 -14.96 43.63
N ALA A 791 -3.52 -15.14 44.92
CA ALA A 791 -4.51 -15.02 45.99
C ALA A 791 -5.25 -13.66 45.99
N GLY A 792 -4.51 -12.53 45.91
CA GLY A 792 -5.12 -11.20 45.82
C GLY A 792 -5.96 -10.97 44.55
N LEU A 793 -5.74 -11.72 43.47
CA LEU A 793 -6.62 -11.70 42.30
C LEU A 793 -7.88 -12.55 42.51
N MET A 794 -7.81 -13.66 43.26
CA MET A 794 -9.00 -14.44 43.61
C MET A 794 -10.01 -13.66 44.45
N GLU A 795 -9.56 -12.66 45.21
CA GLU A 795 -10.41 -11.75 45.99
C GLU A 795 -11.08 -10.68 45.11
N ILE A 796 -10.34 -10.10 44.14
CA ILE A 796 -10.81 -8.99 43.29
C ILE A 796 -11.63 -9.46 42.08
N VAL A 797 -11.28 -10.61 41.49
CA VAL A 797 -11.90 -11.13 40.26
C VAL A 797 -13.43 -11.33 40.39
N PRO A 798 -14.01 -11.84 41.51
CA PRO A 798 -15.46 -11.91 41.67
C PRO A 798 -16.17 -10.56 41.58
N ALA A 799 -15.62 -9.52 42.21
CA ALA A 799 -16.19 -8.17 42.17
C ALA A 799 -16.07 -7.57 40.75
N ALA A 800 -14.89 -7.65 40.14
CA ALA A 800 -14.64 -7.17 38.79
C ALA A 800 -15.51 -7.90 37.74
N ALA A 801 -15.73 -9.21 37.88
CA ALA A 801 -16.58 -10.01 37.00
C ALA A 801 -18.07 -9.69 37.17
N ALA A 802 -18.53 -9.46 38.41
CA ALA A 802 -19.90 -9.02 38.68
C ALA A 802 -20.19 -7.66 38.00
N ILE A 803 -19.34 -6.66 38.24
CA ILE A 803 -19.52 -5.31 37.67
C ILE A 803 -19.36 -5.34 36.15
N CYS A 804 -18.36 -6.05 35.60
CA CYS A 804 -18.15 -6.18 34.14
C CYS A 804 -19.35 -6.83 33.44
N GLY A 805 -19.96 -7.84 34.07
CA GLY A 805 -21.14 -8.51 33.53
C GLY A 805 -22.38 -7.59 33.51
N VAL A 806 -22.58 -6.80 34.56
CA VAL A 806 -23.61 -5.74 34.59
C VAL A 806 -23.34 -4.69 33.50
N GLU A 807 -22.10 -4.20 33.39
CA GLU A 807 -21.66 -3.25 32.36
C GLU A 807 -21.79 -3.78 30.92
N ALA A 808 -21.75 -5.10 30.72
CA ALA A 808 -22.01 -5.73 29.42
C ALA A 808 -23.52 -5.77 29.11
N GLY A 809 -24.35 -6.20 30.05
CA GLY A 809 -25.81 -6.26 29.87
C GLY A 809 -26.45 -4.88 29.70
N VAL A 810 -26.06 -3.90 30.52
CA VAL A 810 -26.59 -2.53 30.44
C VAL A 810 -26.33 -1.88 29.09
N ALA A 811 -25.11 -2.02 28.54
CA ALA A 811 -24.78 -1.42 27.24
C ALA A 811 -25.52 -2.08 26.07
N VAL A 812 -25.85 -3.36 26.18
CA VAL A 812 -26.65 -4.07 25.17
C VAL A 812 -28.12 -3.67 25.26
N ALA A 813 -28.68 -3.53 26.47
CA ALA A 813 -30.03 -2.98 26.66
C ALA A 813 -30.17 -1.55 26.11
N PHE A 814 -29.14 -0.70 26.23
CA PHE A 814 -29.12 0.63 25.59
C PHE A 814 -29.06 0.55 24.06
N ALA A 815 -28.31 -0.40 23.49
CA ALA A 815 -28.25 -0.59 22.04
C ALA A 815 -29.60 -1.05 21.46
N GLU A 816 -30.34 -1.91 22.17
CA GLU A 816 -31.70 -2.30 21.79
C GLU A 816 -32.70 -1.15 21.92
N ALA A 817 -32.62 -0.34 23.00
CA ALA A 817 -33.51 0.81 23.21
C ALA A 817 -33.35 1.93 22.17
N GLY A 818 -32.22 2.00 21.46
CA GLY A 818 -32.03 2.87 20.30
C GLY A 818 -32.73 2.39 19.03
N SER A 819 -33.24 1.15 19.01
CA SER A 819 -34.09 0.61 17.96
C SER A 819 -35.54 0.60 18.42
N ASN A 820 -36.47 1.10 17.60
CA ASN A 820 -37.90 1.22 17.96
C ASN A 820 -38.66 -0.13 17.94
N GLY A 821 -37.99 -1.24 18.25
CA GLY A 821 -38.60 -2.56 18.38
C GLY A 821 -39.05 -2.84 19.82
N PRO A 822 -40.08 -3.68 20.04
CA PRO A 822 -40.39 -4.18 21.38
C PRO A 822 -39.21 -4.99 21.94
N ALA A 823 -38.88 -4.78 23.22
CA ALA A 823 -37.68 -5.33 23.87
C ALA A 823 -37.49 -6.84 23.60
N ALA A 824 -36.46 -7.17 22.82
CA ALA A 824 -36.20 -8.53 22.37
C ALA A 824 -35.59 -9.37 23.50
N VAL A 825 -35.82 -10.69 23.46
CA VAL A 825 -35.15 -11.61 24.39
C VAL A 825 -33.73 -11.84 23.90
N LEU A 826 -32.77 -11.15 24.52
CA LEU A 826 -31.36 -11.16 24.15
C LEU A 826 -30.75 -12.57 23.98
N PRO A 827 -29.87 -12.80 22.99
CA PRO A 827 -29.10 -14.04 22.88
C PRO A 827 -28.04 -14.13 24.00
N HIS A 828 -28.40 -14.80 25.10
CA HIS A 828 -27.68 -14.74 26.37
C HIS A 828 -26.17 -15.07 26.28
N SER A 829 -25.79 -15.98 25.38
CA SER A 829 -24.43 -16.51 25.26
C SER A 829 -23.41 -15.51 24.70
N THR A 830 -23.83 -14.54 23.88
CA THR A 830 -22.93 -13.55 23.29
C THR A 830 -22.75 -12.30 24.16
N THR A 831 -23.80 -11.91 24.91
CA THR A 831 -23.83 -10.70 25.74
C THR A 831 -22.74 -10.72 26.81
N PHE A 832 -22.68 -11.78 27.62
CA PHE A 832 -21.78 -11.88 28.77
C PHE A 832 -20.45 -12.60 28.49
N GLY A 833 -20.09 -12.81 27.22
CA GLY A 833 -19.08 -13.77 26.75
C GLY A 833 -17.86 -14.03 27.66
N PRO A 834 -17.03 -13.04 28.01
CA PRO A 834 -15.86 -13.24 28.88
C PRO A 834 -16.18 -13.67 30.30
N VAL A 835 -17.24 -13.10 30.90
CA VAL A 835 -17.70 -13.43 32.26
C VAL A 835 -18.31 -14.83 32.25
N ALA A 836 -19.08 -15.17 31.22
CA ALA A 836 -19.60 -16.51 30.99
C ALA A 836 -18.48 -17.55 30.83
N GLN A 837 -17.42 -17.24 30.06
CA GLN A 837 -16.27 -18.13 29.88
C GLN A 837 -15.47 -18.30 31.19
N LEU A 838 -15.18 -17.21 31.92
CA LEU A 838 -14.50 -17.26 33.22
C LEU A 838 -15.20 -18.24 34.19
N LEU A 839 -16.53 -18.15 34.24
CA LEU A 839 -17.36 -18.87 35.20
C LEU A 839 -17.75 -20.28 34.72
N ALA A 840 -17.63 -20.56 33.42
CA ALA A 840 -17.67 -21.92 32.88
C ALA A 840 -16.42 -22.72 33.28
N GLU A 841 -15.22 -22.13 33.22
CA GLU A 841 -13.96 -22.81 33.57
C GLU A 841 -13.65 -22.79 35.08
N ARG A 842 -14.14 -21.80 35.84
CA ARG A 842 -14.11 -21.79 37.32
C ARG A 842 -15.50 -21.59 37.93
N PRO A 843 -16.35 -22.64 38.00
CA PRO A 843 -17.70 -22.53 38.55
C PRO A 843 -17.74 -22.10 40.03
N ALA A 844 -16.67 -22.34 40.80
CA ALA A 844 -16.54 -21.88 42.19
C ALA A 844 -16.64 -20.34 42.33
N LEU A 845 -16.21 -19.58 41.33
CA LEU A 845 -16.32 -18.11 41.33
C LEU A 845 -17.78 -17.62 41.20
N ALA A 846 -18.71 -18.44 40.68
CA ALA A 846 -20.08 -18.01 40.40
C ALA A 846 -20.86 -17.63 41.68
N MET A 847 -20.68 -18.38 42.77
CA MET A 847 -21.27 -18.02 44.07
C MET A 847 -20.71 -16.69 44.59
N ALA A 848 -19.41 -16.44 44.41
CA ALA A 848 -18.79 -15.18 44.83
C ALA A 848 -19.28 -13.99 43.97
N VAL A 849 -19.45 -14.18 42.66
CA VAL A 849 -20.05 -13.19 41.74
C VAL A 849 -21.49 -12.89 42.12
N ILE A 850 -22.34 -13.90 42.38
CA ILE A 850 -23.74 -13.68 42.76
C ILE A 850 -23.85 -13.01 44.13
N ARG A 851 -22.99 -13.35 45.11
CA ARG A 851 -22.88 -12.62 46.38
C ARG A 851 -22.53 -11.14 46.17
N HIS A 852 -21.63 -10.82 45.25
CA HIS A 852 -21.30 -9.44 44.91
C HIS A 852 -22.46 -8.72 44.21
N LEU A 853 -23.14 -9.33 43.23
CA LEU A 853 -24.36 -8.76 42.61
C LEU A 853 -25.44 -8.45 43.65
N LEU A 854 -25.63 -9.35 44.63
CA LEU A 854 -26.57 -9.17 45.73
C LEU A 854 -26.16 -8.03 46.68
N ALA A 855 -24.89 -7.93 47.04
CA ALA A 855 -24.36 -6.84 47.86
C ALA A 855 -24.48 -5.48 47.15
N LEU A 856 -24.09 -5.42 45.87
CA LEU A 856 -24.21 -4.25 44.99
C LEU A 856 -25.63 -3.69 44.94
N ILE A 857 -26.63 -4.56 44.74
CA ILE A 857 -28.04 -4.17 44.65
C ILE A 857 -28.61 -3.78 46.02
N ARG A 858 -28.18 -4.44 47.10
CA ARG A 858 -28.55 -4.07 48.48
C ARG A 858 -27.99 -2.69 48.86
N GLN A 859 -26.72 -2.41 48.56
CA GLN A 859 -26.08 -1.14 48.83
C GLN A 859 -26.78 0.01 48.08
N ALA A 860 -26.98 -0.12 46.76
CA ALA A 860 -27.65 0.92 45.96
C ALA A 860 -29.15 1.10 46.29
N ALA A 861 -29.77 0.15 46.99
CA ALA A 861 -31.11 0.30 47.57
C ALA A 861 -31.10 0.99 48.94
N GLN A 862 -30.01 0.85 49.72
CA GLN A 862 -29.83 1.45 51.04
C GLN A 862 -29.31 2.90 50.98
N GLU A 863 -28.51 3.25 49.97
CA GLU A 863 -27.93 4.58 49.78
C GLU A 863 -28.94 5.63 49.26
N GLN A 864 -30.21 5.27 49.05
CA GLN A 864 -31.23 6.23 48.64
C GLN A 864 -31.59 7.17 49.81
N PRO A 865 -31.45 8.50 49.66
CA PRO A 865 -31.74 9.45 50.73
C PRO A 865 -33.24 9.50 51.06
N HIS A 866 -33.56 9.92 52.29
CA HIS A 866 -34.94 9.94 52.80
C HIS A 866 -35.90 10.72 51.86
N PRO A 867 -37.16 10.25 51.67
CA PRO A 867 -38.09 10.69 50.63
C PRO A 867 -38.68 12.12 50.80
N HIS A 868 -38.03 12.97 51.60
CA HIS A 868 -38.48 14.32 51.94
C HIS A 868 -37.43 15.41 51.64
N GLN A 869 -36.23 15.08 51.17
CA GLN A 869 -35.28 16.06 50.62
C GLN A 869 -35.25 15.97 49.09
N ALA A 870 -35.89 16.95 48.45
CA ALA A 870 -36.31 16.84 47.06
C ALA A 870 -35.22 17.23 46.05
N ALA A 871 -34.67 16.22 45.36
CA ALA A 871 -34.33 16.29 43.95
C ALA A 871 -34.48 14.89 43.33
N PRO A 872 -35.04 14.72 42.13
CA PRO A 872 -35.19 13.42 41.48
C PRO A 872 -33.87 12.95 40.84
N ALA A 873 -32.82 12.82 41.66
CA ALA A 873 -31.60 12.13 41.27
C ALA A 873 -31.96 10.67 40.98
N CYS A 874 -31.89 10.27 39.71
CA CYS A 874 -32.14 8.89 39.32
C CYS A 874 -31.16 7.97 40.06
N ALA A 875 -31.66 6.95 40.75
CA ALA A 875 -30.79 6.03 41.48
C ALA A 875 -29.83 5.33 40.51
N THR A 876 -28.53 5.52 40.72
CA THR A 876 -27.47 4.89 39.93
C THR A 876 -26.65 3.92 40.75
N LEU A 877 -26.07 2.94 40.06
CA LEU A 877 -24.98 2.11 40.54
C LEU A 877 -23.69 2.63 39.89
N GLY A 878 -22.98 3.50 40.59
CA GLY A 878 -21.96 4.36 39.99
C GLY A 878 -22.58 5.30 38.95
N TYR A 879 -22.25 5.09 37.68
CA TYR A 879 -22.79 5.84 36.53
C TYR A 879 -23.92 5.09 35.77
N LEU A 880 -24.32 3.89 36.22
CA LEU A 880 -25.30 3.04 35.53
C LEU A 880 -26.70 3.19 36.15
N PRO A 881 -27.81 3.20 35.39
CA PRO A 881 -29.16 3.22 35.97
C PRO A 881 -29.46 1.94 36.78
N LEU A 882 -30.01 2.10 37.99
CA LEU A 882 -30.16 0.98 38.94
C LEU A 882 -31.04 -0.16 38.41
N HIS A 883 -32.21 0.13 37.83
CA HIS A 883 -33.10 -0.92 37.31
C HIS A 883 -32.50 -1.68 36.11
N ILE A 884 -31.83 -0.99 35.17
CA ILE A 884 -31.16 -1.66 34.03
C ILE A 884 -29.98 -2.51 34.54
N SER A 885 -29.27 -2.02 35.56
CA SER A 885 -28.19 -2.77 36.23
C SER A 885 -28.70 -4.03 36.93
N ALA A 886 -29.86 -3.93 37.60
CA ALA A 886 -30.54 -5.06 38.23
C ALA A 886 -31.03 -6.10 37.21
N LEU A 887 -31.58 -5.65 36.07
CA LEU A 887 -31.98 -6.52 34.97
C LEU A 887 -30.77 -7.29 34.40
N ALA A 888 -29.66 -6.59 34.15
CA ALA A 888 -28.41 -7.20 33.69
C ALA A 888 -27.84 -8.20 34.72
N ALA A 889 -27.94 -7.93 36.03
CA ALA A 889 -27.55 -8.85 37.09
C ALA A 889 -28.42 -10.13 37.12
N LEU A 890 -29.73 -10.01 36.91
CA LEU A 890 -30.65 -11.15 36.82
C LEU A 890 -30.36 -12.01 35.58
N GLN A 891 -30.19 -11.38 34.40
CA GLN A 891 -29.84 -12.07 33.15
C GLN A 891 -28.48 -12.77 33.24
N LEU A 892 -27.49 -12.13 33.89
CA LEU A 892 -26.20 -12.76 34.18
C LEU A 892 -26.37 -13.97 35.10
N ALA A 893 -27.05 -13.83 36.24
CA ALA A 893 -27.30 -14.93 37.17
C ALA A 893 -28.05 -16.10 36.49
N GLN A 894 -29.02 -15.82 35.62
CA GLN A 894 -29.72 -16.83 34.83
C GLN A 894 -28.79 -17.52 33.83
N THR A 895 -27.86 -16.79 33.22
CA THR A 895 -26.83 -17.34 32.34
C THR A 895 -25.87 -18.25 33.11
N LEU A 896 -25.51 -17.91 34.35
CA LEU A 896 -24.70 -18.79 35.23
C LEU A 896 -25.46 -20.07 35.59
N VAL A 897 -26.72 -19.95 36.02
CA VAL A 897 -27.61 -21.09 36.31
C VAL A 897 -27.76 -22.01 35.09
N LYS A 898 -27.88 -21.45 33.87
CA LYS A 898 -27.98 -22.20 32.60
C LYS A 898 -26.66 -22.87 32.17
N LEU A 899 -25.50 -22.30 32.52
CA LEU A 899 -24.17 -22.85 32.18
C LEU A 899 -23.69 -23.94 33.14
N GLN A 900 -24.22 -23.97 34.36
CA GLN A 900 -23.73 -24.83 35.44
C GLN A 900 -24.27 -26.29 35.52
N PRO A 901 -25.39 -26.73 34.91
CA PRO A 901 -26.03 -27.98 35.29
C PRO A 901 -25.21 -29.22 34.89
N VAL A 902 -24.40 -29.16 33.82
CA VAL A 902 -23.62 -30.33 33.35
C VAL A 902 -22.32 -30.54 34.15
N ARG A 903 -21.66 -29.47 34.62
CA ARG A 903 -20.40 -29.58 35.38
C ARG A 903 -20.62 -29.72 36.89
N LEU A 904 -21.59 -29.01 37.49
CA LEU A 904 -21.83 -29.08 38.94
C LEU A 904 -22.70 -30.29 39.38
N ALA A 905 -23.43 -30.92 38.45
CA ALA A 905 -24.07 -32.22 38.71
C ALA A 905 -23.05 -33.30 39.11
N LEU A 906 -21.81 -33.21 38.62
CA LEU A 906 -20.76 -34.23 38.78
C LEU A 906 -19.69 -33.88 39.83
N ALA A 907 -19.61 -32.65 40.34
CA ALA A 907 -18.36 -32.15 40.98
C ALA A 907 -18.49 -31.34 42.28
N ALA A 908 -19.67 -30.93 42.73
CA ALA A 908 -19.83 -30.12 43.96
C ALA A 908 -20.87 -30.68 44.93
N SER A 909 -20.78 -30.25 46.19
CA SER A 909 -21.62 -30.73 47.27
C SER A 909 -23.07 -30.27 47.12
N VAL A 910 -23.98 -30.95 47.84
CA VAL A 910 -25.39 -30.53 47.95
C VAL A 910 -25.47 -29.11 48.54
N ALA A 911 -24.64 -28.79 49.54
CA ALA A 911 -24.59 -27.49 50.17
C ALA A 911 -24.18 -26.35 49.21
N ASP A 912 -23.31 -26.60 48.23
CA ASP A 912 -22.98 -25.61 47.19
C ASP A 912 -24.18 -25.31 46.29
N ARG A 913 -24.98 -26.33 45.95
CA ARG A 913 -26.21 -26.19 45.15
C ARG A 913 -27.28 -25.44 45.93
N GLU A 914 -27.50 -25.81 47.20
CA GLU A 914 -28.44 -25.12 48.08
C GLU A 914 -28.05 -23.67 48.32
N CYS A 915 -26.74 -23.38 48.52
CA CYS A 915 -26.24 -22.03 48.66
C CYS A 915 -26.45 -21.20 47.37
N LEU A 916 -26.18 -21.77 46.19
CA LEU A 916 -26.47 -21.12 44.90
C LEU A 916 -27.97 -20.80 44.75
N VAL A 917 -28.85 -21.76 45.06
CA VAL A 917 -30.31 -21.57 45.02
C VAL A 917 -30.77 -20.50 46.01
N GLY A 918 -30.21 -20.48 47.22
CA GLY A 918 -30.47 -19.44 48.23
C GLY A 918 -30.05 -18.04 47.75
N LEU A 919 -28.82 -17.91 47.25
CA LEU A 919 -28.29 -16.64 46.72
C LEU A 919 -29.10 -16.11 45.53
N VAL A 920 -29.56 -16.98 44.64
CA VAL A 920 -30.43 -16.59 43.51
C VAL A 920 -31.82 -16.17 44.00
N LYS A 921 -32.38 -16.83 45.02
CA LYS A 921 -33.63 -16.38 45.67
C LYS A 921 -33.46 -15.01 46.36
N GLU A 922 -32.34 -14.78 47.05
CA GLU A 922 -32.03 -13.49 47.65
C GLU A 922 -31.84 -12.37 46.61
N LEU A 923 -31.13 -12.63 45.50
CA LEU A 923 -30.97 -11.69 44.38
C LEU A 923 -32.33 -11.36 43.74
N SER A 924 -33.17 -12.37 43.52
CA SER A 924 -34.55 -12.22 43.06
C SER A 924 -35.44 -11.48 44.06
N GLY A 925 -35.16 -11.53 45.36
CA GLY A 925 -35.87 -10.77 46.39
C GLY A 925 -35.42 -9.30 46.41
N ALA A 926 -34.11 -9.06 46.46
CA ALA A 926 -33.54 -7.71 46.47
C ALA A 926 -33.95 -6.90 45.23
N THR A 927 -34.00 -7.52 44.06
CA THR A 927 -34.42 -6.85 42.80
C THR A 927 -35.91 -6.54 42.72
N ARG A 928 -36.79 -7.34 43.35
CA ARG A 928 -38.22 -7.02 43.50
C ARG A 928 -38.48 -5.91 44.53
N ASN A 929 -37.62 -5.84 45.54
CA ASN A 929 -37.70 -4.84 46.61
C ASN A 929 -37.01 -3.52 46.24
N LEU A 930 -36.49 -3.38 45.01
CA LEU A 930 -36.03 -2.09 44.51
C LEU A 930 -37.23 -1.11 44.46
N PRO A 931 -37.07 0.12 44.96
CA PRO A 931 -38.16 1.07 44.96
C PRO A 931 -38.57 1.39 43.52
N VAL A 932 -39.85 1.22 43.21
CA VAL A 932 -40.44 1.68 41.94
C VAL A 932 -40.46 3.20 42.00
N ALA A 933 -39.37 3.82 41.54
CA ALA A 933 -39.20 5.26 41.59
C ALA A 933 -40.32 5.96 40.81
N ALA A 934 -40.77 7.12 41.30
CA ALA A 934 -41.73 7.99 40.61
C ALA A 934 -41.13 8.72 39.39
N ALA A 935 -40.24 8.03 38.67
CA ALA A 935 -39.73 8.45 37.37
C ALA A 935 -40.82 8.31 36.29
N GLY A 936 -40.58 8.94 35.14
CA GLY A 936 -41.48 8.86 33.98
C GLY A 936 -41.67 7.43 33.43
N THR A 937 -42.53 7.30 32.43
CA THR A 937 -43.00 6.02 31.84
C THR A 937 -41.90 4.98 31.61
N THR A 938 -40.71 5.37 31.15
CA THR A 938 -39.57 4.46 30.92
C THR A 938 -39.06 3.75 32.18
N GLY A 939 -39.23 4.34 33.36
CA GLY A 939 -38.84 3.73 34.64
C GLY A 939 -39.74 2.56 35.04
N SER A 940 -41.05 2.68 34.75
CA SER A 940 -42.04 1.61 34.93
C SER A 940 -41.64 0.35 34.18
N ASP A 941 -41.28 0.50 32.91
CA ASP A 941 -41.09 -0.63 32.00
C ASP A 941 -39.83 -1.44 32.37
N HIS A 942 -38.77 -0.77 32.81
CA HIS A 942 -37.58 -1.43 33.35
C HIS A 942 -37.85 -2.14 34.70
N ALA A 943 -38.68 -1.57 35.58
CA ALA A 943 -39.08 -2.23 36.82
C ALA A 943 -39.95 -3.48 36.55
N ALA A 944 -40.87 -3.41 35.60
CA ALA A 944 -41.67 -4.55 35.14
C ALA A 944 -40.79 -5.65 34.51
N ALA A 945 -39.80 -5.28 33.69
CA ALA A 945 -38.83 -6.21 33.11
C ALA A 945 -38.00 -6.92 34.19
N CYS A 946 -37.55 -6.22 35.24
CA CYS A 946 -36.90 -6.84 36.40
C CYS A 946 -37.79 -7.87 37.10
N GLY A 947 -39.08 -7.57 37.27
CA GLY A 947 -40.06 -8.50 37.83
C GLY A 947 -40.21 -9.78 36.99
N LEU A 948 -40.29 -9.63 35.66
CA LEU A 948 -40.41 -10.75 34.72
C LEU A 948 -39.14 -11.62 34.66
N GLU A 949 -37.94 -11.03 34.55
CA GLU A 949 -36.70 -11.82 34.57
C GLU A 949 -36.42 -12.45 35.93
N SER A 950 -36.83 -11.80 37.03
CA SER A 950 -36.83 -12.42 38.35
C SER A 950 -37.70 -13.68 38.41
N GLN A 951 -38.90 -13.67 37.81
CA GLN A 951 -39.76 -14.86 37.70
C GLN A 951 -39.12 -15.93 36.82
N ARG A 952 -38.61 -15.56 35.63
CA ARG A 952 -37.91 -16.48 34.71
C ARG A 952 -36.68 -17.12 35.35
N LEU A 953 -35.93 -16.38 36.15
CA LEU A 953 -34.75 -16.87 36.89
C LEU A 953 -35.16 -17.91 37.95
N LEU A 954 -36.17 -17.62 38.78
CA LEU A 954 -36.69 -18.57 39.76
C LEU A 954 -37.26 -19.84 39.10
N GLN A 955 -37.97 -19.70 37.97
CA GLN A 955 -38.46 -20.84 37.20
C GLN A 955 -37.30 -21.68 36.66
N THR A 956 -36.29 -21.05 36.04
CA THR A 956 -35.09 -21.76 35.53
C THR A 956 -34.39 -22.56 36.63
N VAL A 957 -34.33 -22.01 37.85
CA VAL A 957 -33.78 -22.72 39.03
C VAL A 957 -34.69 -23.87 39.48
N GLY A 958 -36.01 -23.67 39.49
CA GLY A 958 -36.99 -24.72 39.81
C GLY A 958 -36.91 -25.91 38.85
N ASP A 959 -36.88 -25.64 37.55
CA ASP A 959 -36.84 -26.66 36.50
C ASP A 959 -35.54 -27.50 36.56
N LEU A 960 -34.40 -26.85 36.81
CA LEU A 960 -33.08 -27.50 36.84
C LEU A 960 -32.75 -28.22 38.15
N TYR A 961 -33.21 -27.72 39.30
CA TYR A 961 -32.82 -28.25 40.62
C TYR A 961 -33.97 -28.88 41.42
N GLY A 962 -35.23 -28.49 41.17
CA GLY A 962 -36.39 -29.05 41.88
C GLY A 962 -36.64 -30.52 41.54
N ASN A 963 -36.50 -30.88 40.26
CA ASN A 963 -36.64 -32.27 39.80
C ASN A 963 -35.55 -33.20 40.36
N ALA A 964 -34.35 -32.67 40.61
CA ALA A 964 -33.19 -33.42 41.12
C ALA A 964 -33.22 -33.67 42.65
N ALA A 965 -34.26 -33.23 43.34
CA ALA A 965 -34.53 -33.54 44.75
C ALA A 965 -35.68 -34.55 44.94
N ALA A 966 -36.32 -34.99 43.84
CA ALA A 966 -37.38 -35.99 43.80
C ALA A 966 -36.89 -37.35 43.23
N SER A 967 -35.58 -37.48 43.01
CA SER A 967 -34.88 -38.63 42.42
C SER A 967 -33.68 -39.03 43.26
#